data_AF-A0A1C3EQ79-F1
#
_entry.id   AF-A0A1C3EQ79-F1
#
_cell.length_a   1.000
_cell.length_b   1.000
_cell.length_c   1.000
_cell.angle_alpha   90.00
_cell.angle_beta   90.00
_cell.angle_gamma   90.00
#
_symmetry.space_group_name_H-M   'P 1'
#
loop_
_entity.id
_entity.type
_entity.pdbx_description
1 polymer ?
#
loop_
_entity_poly.entity_id
_entity_poly.type
_entity_poly.pdbx_seq_one_letter_code
_entity_poly.pdbx_strand_id
1 'polypeptide(L)'
;MYKSLLAVSLMLPAAVSAEQLWLTVDKDTLPTISSLNGYALVSDVKGFAASPAAVIRIDSDQQDLLTALMHDDFFRCPGYMVHNSREDAEQAILAAQLKTDFTAPSLTAKSDIPNWLGQVQESRITDMIRSLSNFTNRFYTTTHGVNSANYIHDEWQSLASGRSDMTVEKYNHRDWPQDSVILTFKGHTKPDEIVVIGGHLDSTVGRSTGENTRAPGADDNASGIATFTEVIRVLASQPNFKPDRTLQFMGYAAEEVGLKGSAEIAAEYKNTNKDVKGVLQLDMTNYHGSMDDFYFISDYTNDEQTRFLKSLVSEYLPEYRANSTACGYACSDHASWHRNGFPASMPSESKFGEHNKAIHTVNDTLAQSGHAAAHAFKFAKLALVYAVEMTDLGGDSLESPVAGFSYSKDGSTVAFTDQSTDDKGIVDYRWSFGDGNESTMTSPRHTYSSAGTYSVRLTVTDADGLSDMATKEVTISQTCLLSESAPEWSETTSYSMGDRVRYNGSIYEAIWWSTGARPDIYTNVWKKVGDGDDDDDTGCKNEPPQSRFSFDVNDLKVTFSNQSSDDKGVVSHLWTFGDGQSSTAEAPSHTYRNYGEYTVTLKVTDEEGLSSTLSESIVLKDSGNPDNCSEPAWLADKVYLSGDIVSHQGKRYKARWWTRGKDPATSGQWGGWEALGACSVN
;
A
#
# COMPACT_ATOMS: atom_id res chain seq x y z
N MET A 1 33.31 74.37 -59.81
CA MET A 1 34.19 74.41 -58.63
C MET A 1 33.38 74.91 -57.46
N TYR A 2 33.19 74.08 -56.45
CA TYR A 2 33.09 74.34 -54.99
C TYR A 2 32.34 73.15 -54.38
N LYS A 3 33.13 72.24 -53.77
CA LYS A 3 32.65 71.09 -53.01
C LYS A 3 32.17 71.60 -51.65
N SER A 4 30.92 71.32 -51.31
CA SER A 4 30.42 71.42 -49.93
C SER A 4 31.01 70.28 -49.11
N LEU A 5 31.75 70.60 -48.04
CA LEU A 5 32.05 69.64 -46.98
C LEU A 5 30.80 69.47 -46.11
N LEU A 6 30.19 68.29 -46.14
CA LEU A 6 29.32 67.81 -45.07
C LEU A 6 30.21 67.28 -43.95
N ALA A 7 30.12 67.87 -42.76
CA ALA A 7 30.68 67.31 -41.55
C ALA A 7 29.80 66.13 -41.11
N VAL A 8 30.30 64.90 -41.28
CA VAL A 8 29.70 63.70 -40.69
C VAL A 8 30.16 63.66 -39.23
N SER A 9 29.23 63.94 -38.31
CA SER A 9 29.42 63.68 -36.89
C SER A 9 29.40 62.16 -36.70
N LEU A 10 30.59 61.57 -36.53
CA LEU A 10 30.73 60.19 -36.08
C LEU A 10 30.23 60.12 -34.62
N MET A 11 29.00 59.67 -34.41
CA MET A 11 28.60 59.15 -33.10
C MET A 11 29.32 57.82 -32.92
N LEU A 12 30.38 57.81 -32.11
CA LEU A 12 30.91 56.59 -31.52
C LEU A 12 29.77 55.94 -30.72
N PRO A 13 29.48 54.63 -30.87
CA PRO A 13 28.61 53.96 -29.92
C PRO A 13 29.29 54.06 -28.55
N ALA A 14 28.53 54.48 -27.54
CA ALA A 14 28.98 54.37 -26.16
C ALA A 14 29.39 52.91 -25.92
N ALA A 15 30.61 52.70 -25.42
CA ALA A 15 31.03 51.38 -24.97
C ALA A 15 30.04 50.94 -23.90
N VAL A 16 29.19 49.96 -24.23
CA VAL A 16 28.37 49.27 -23.25
C VAL A 16 29.37 48.55 -22.35
N SER A 17 29.49 49.00 -21.09
CA SER A 17 30.27 48.29 -20.08
C SER A 17 29.67 46.88 -19.98
N ALA A 18 30.50 45.84 -20.08
CA ALA A 18 30.06 44.49 -19.83
C ALA A 18 29.44 44.40 -18.43
N GLU A 19 28.34 43.64 -18.33
CA GLU A 19 27.70 43.33 -17.04
C GLU A 19 28.70 42.62 -16.14
N GLN A 20 28.61 42.83 -14.82
CA GLN A 20 29.58 42.26 -13.89
C GLN A 20 29.01 40.99 -13.25
N LEU A 21 29.78 39.91 -13.24
CA LEU A 21 29.44 38.68 -12.53
C LEU A 21 30.12 38.66 -11.17
N TRP A 22 29.35 38.32 -10.13
CA TRP A 22 29.87 38.01 -8.80
C TRP A 22 30.08 36.52 -8.67
N LEU A 23 31.27 36.11 -8.24
CA LEU A 23 31.67 34.71 -8.22
C LEU A 23 32.30 34.35 -6.89
N THR A 24 32.12 33.09 -6.49
CA THR A 24 33.01 32.45 -5.51
C THR A 24 33.88 31.43 -6.21
N VAL A 25 35.18 31.51 -5.99
CA VAL A 25 36.22 30.62 -6.54
C VAL A 25 37.13 30.15 -5.41
N ASP A 26 37.85 29.04 -5.55
CA ASP A 26 38.87 28.70 -4.56
C ASP A 26 40.14 29.53 -4.74
N LYS A 27 40.82 29.78 -3.62
CA LYS A 27 41.96 30.70 -3.57
C LYS A 27 43.17 30.27 -4.37
N ASP A 28 43.33 28.97 -4.62
CA ASP A 28 44.42 28.43 -5.44
C ASP A 28 44.28 28.82 -6.92
N THR A 29 43.08 29.19 -7.37
CA THR A 29 42.81 29.65 -8.73
C THR A 29 43.17 31.11 -8.99
N LEU A 30 43.22 31.93 -7.92
CA LEU A 30 43.38 33.39 -7.99
C LEU A 30 44.57 33.85 -8.84
N PRO A 31 45.77 33.22 -8.78
CA PRO A 31 46.89 33.63 -9.62
C PRO A 31 46.58 33.56 -11.12
N THR A 32 45.91 32.49 -11.57
CA THR A 32 45.60 32.25 -12.99
C THR A 32 44.50 33.20 -13.49
N ILE A 33 43.43 33.35 -12.71
CA ILE A 33 42.25 34.11 -13.13
C ILE A 33 42.37 35.62 -12.95
N SER A 34 43.41 36.09 -12.26
CA SER A 34 43.69 37.53 -12.07
C SER A 34 43.92 38.30 -13.38
N SER A 35 44.12 37.57 -14.49
CA SER A 35 44.28 38.11 -15.84
C SER A 35 42.96 38.38 -16.58
N LEU A 36 41.81 37.95 -16.05
CA LEU A 36 40.51 38.14 -16.68
C LEU A 36 40.08 39.61 -16.64
N ASN A 37 39.37 40.06 -17.68
CA ASN A 37 38.80 41.41 -17.69
C ASN A 37 37.75 41.56 -16.57
N GLY A 38 37.67 42.77 -16.00
CA GLY A 38 36.78 43.07 -14.88
C GLY A 38 37.20 42.47 -13.53
N TYR A 39 38.29 41.68 -13.49
CA TYR A 39 38.76 40.99 -12.28
C TYR A 39 38.96 41.95 -11.10
N ALA A 40 38.28 41.66 -10.00
CA ALA A 40 38.50 42.30 -8.71
C ALA A 40 38.30 41.29 -7.57
N LEU A 41 39.29 41.15 -6.69
CA LEU A 41 39.19 40.34 -5.47
C LEU A 41 38.54 41.14 -4.34
N VAL A 42 37.50 40.59 -3.73
CA VAL A 42 36.88 41.13 -2.52
C VAL A 42 37.55 40.48 -1.31
N SER A 43 38.45 41.21 -0.66
CA SER A 43 39.27 40.70 0.45
C SER A 43 38.77 41.12 1.83
N ASP A 44 37.81 42.03 1.88
CA ASP A 44 37.15 42.56 3.07
C ASP A 44 35.96 41.70 3.55
N VAL A 45 35.81 40.48 3.02
CA VAL A 45 34.76 39.53 3.42
C VAL A 45 35.03 38.97 4.82
N LYS A 46 34.01 39.00 5.68
CA LYS A 46 34.10 38.36 7.00
C LYS A 46 34.32 36.85 6.84
N GLY A 47 35.28 36.29 7.58
CA GLY A 47 35.64 34.87 7.45
C GLY A 47 36.51 34.55 6.24
N PHE A 48 36.90 35.54 5.42
CA PHE A 48 37.77 35.36 4.25
C PHE A 48 39.03 34.57 4.58
N ALA A 49 39.77 34.93 5.64
CA ALA A 49 41.03 34.25 5.99
C ALA A 49 40.86 32.75 6.31
N ALA A 50 39.72 32.34 6.86
CA ALA A 50 39.44 30.96 7.26
C ALA A 50 38.82 30.11 6.14
N SER A 51 38.27 30.76 5.09
CA SER A 51 37.67 30.05 3.96
C SER A 51 38.71 29.63 2.92
N PRO A 52 38.63 28.44 2.32
CA PRO A 52 39.40 28.07 1.13
C PRO A 52 38.94 28.85 -0.12
N ALA A 53 37.71 29.39 -0.10
CA ALA A 53 37.12 30.16 -1.18
C ALA A 53 37.28 31.69 -1.03
N ALA A 54 37.18 32.40 -2.15
CA ALA A 54 37.30 33.84 -2.30
C ALA A 54 36.14 34.39 -3.15
N VAL A 55 35.71 35.61 -2.84
CA VAL A 55 34.74 36.36 -3.66
C VAL A 55 35.50 37.20 -4.67
N ILE A 56 35.14 37.06 -5.95
CA ILE A 56 35.69 37.87 -7.04
C ILE A 56 34.56 38.46 -7.87
N ARG A 57 34.92 39.44 -8.68
CA ARG A 57 34.08 39.98 -9.75
C ARG A 57 34.83 39.90 -11.07
N ILE A 58 34.16 39.54 -12.16
CA ILE A 58 34.71 39.61 -13.53
C ILE A 58 33.67 40.21 -14.49
N ASP A 59 34.10 40.62 -15.68
CA ASP A 59 33.17 40.98 -16.77
C ASP A 59 32.43 39.72 -17.25
N SER A 60 31.13 39.82 -17.53
CA SER A 60 30.28 38.66 -17.85
C SER A 60 30.69 37.91 -19.11
N ASP A 61 31.32 38.60 -20.05
CA ASP A 61 31.88 38.00 -21.28
C ASP A 61 33.14 37.13 -21.02
N GLN A 62 33.70 37.17 -19.80
CA GLN A 62 34.85 36.35 -19.40
C GLN A 62 34.42 35.00 -18.80
N GLN A 63 33.11 34.75 -18.63
CA GLN A 63 32.63 33.54 -17.95
C GLN A 63 33.08 32.25 -18.66
N ASP A 64 32.92 32.18 -19.98
CA ASP A 64 33.31 31.00 -20.78
C ASP A 64 34.82 30.74 -20.69
N LEU A 65 35.61 31.81 -20.65
CA LEU A 65 37.05 31.72 -20.46
C LEU A 65 37.39 31.19 -19.05
N LEU A 66 36.70 31.66 -18.02
CA LEU A 66 36.88 31.17 -16.65
C LEU A 66 36.56 29.68 -16.54
N THR A 67 35.39 29.23 -17.03
CA THR A 67 35.00 27.80 -17.04
C THR A 67 36.09 26.94 -17.62
N ALA A 68 36.70 27.41 -18.70
CA ALA A 68 37.71 26.62 -19.33
C ALA A 68 39.11 26.71 -18.72
N LEU A 69 39.46 27.81 -18.04
CA LEU A 69 40.65 27.81 -17.20
C LEU A 69 40.46 26.79 -16.08
N MET A 70 39.28 26.73 -15.45
CA MET A 70 38.99 25.75 -14.39
C MET A 70 39.09 24.32 -14.90
N HIS A 71 38.56 24.06 -16.09
CA HIS A 71 38.66 22.76 -16.73
C HIS A 71 40.09 22.39 -17.14
N ASP A 72 40.74 23.23 -17.97
CA ASP A 72 41.99 22.89 -18.64
C ASP A 72 43.21 22.95 -17.71
N ASP A 73 43.23 23.90 -16.77
CA ASP A 73 44.39 24.15 -15.91
C ASP A 73 44.23 23.54 -14.51
N PHE A 74 43.00 23.34 -14.03
CA PHE A 74 42.72 22.86 -12.68
C PHE A 74 42.01 21.49 -12.63
N PHE A 75 41.59 20.93 -13.76
CA PHE A 75 40.85 19.66 -13.83
C PHE A 75 39.58 19.66 -12.97
N ARG A 76 38.88 20.79 -12.98
CA ARG A 76 37.61 21.00 -12.28
C ARG A 76 36.48 21.04 -13.31
N CYS A 77 35.23 20.83 -12.86
CA CYS A 77 34.04 21.12 -13.64
C CYS A 77 33.89 22.66 -13.77
N PRO A 78 32.77 23.37 -13.49
CA PRO A 78 32.85 24.83 -13.58
C PRO A 78 33.87 25.41 -12.58
N GLY A 79 34.08 24.80 -11.41
CA GLY A 79 35.13 25.22 -10.46
C GLY A 79 34.85 26.53 -9.73
N TYR A 80 33.69 27.13 -9.98
CA TYR A 80 33.22 28.38 -9.39
C TYR A 80 31.68 28.38 -9.30
N MET A 81 31.13 29.34 -8.55
CA MET A 81 29.68 29.58 -8.52
C MET A 81 29.36 31.02 -8.87
N VAL A 82 28.26 31.23 -9.57
CA VAL A 82 27.72 32.55 -9.92
C VAL A 82 26.71 33.02 -8.88
N HIS A 83 26.77 34.30 -8.53
CA HIS A 83 25.91 34.95 -7.54
C HIS A 83 25.24 36.19 -8.13
N ASN A 84 24.01 36.48 -7.69
CA ASN A 84 23.23 37.63 -8.15
C ASN A 84 23.80 38.97 -7.67
N SER A 85 24.51 38.97 -6.55
CA SER A 85 25.08 40.17 -5.94
C SER A 85 26.38 39.89 -5.20
N ARG A 86 27.09 40.95 -4.82
CA ARG A 86 28.25 40.87 -3.93
C ARG A 86 27.84 40.28 -2.59
N GLU A 87 26.73 40.75 -2.04
CA GLU A 87 26.20 40.34 -0.76
C GLU A 87 25.92 38.83 -0.74
N ASP A 88 25.33 38.29 -1.80
CA ASP A 88 25.07 36.85 -1.94
C ASP A 88 26.38 36.04 -1.96
N ALA A 89 27.37 36.50 -2.72
CA ALA A 89 28.69 35.86 -2.78
C ALA A 89 29.41 35.88 -1.42
N GLU A 90 29.29 36.97 -0.67
CA GLU A 90 29.84 37.09 0.69
C GLU A 90 29.12 36.17 1.68
N GLN A 91 27.78 36.08 1.61
CA GLN A 91 27.01 35.15 2.43
C GLN A 91 27.37 33.70 2.12
N ALA A 92 27.64 33.35 0.86
CA ALA A 92 28.05 32.00 0.50
C ALA A 92 29.37 31.57 1.18
N ILE A 93 30.33 32.49 1.35
CA ILE A 93 31.57 32.24 2.11
C ILE A 93 31.31 32.01 3.60
N LEU A 94 30.38 32.78 4.18
CA LEU A 94 30.02 32.68 5.59
C LEU A 94 29.20 31.41 5.88
N ALA A 95 28.25 31.08 5.01
CA ALA A 95 27.35 29.95 5.19
C ALA A 95 28.07 28.60 5.05
N ALA A 96 29.08 28.51 4.18
CA ALA A 96 29.96 27.33 4.10
C ALA A 96 30.73 27.03 5.41
N GLN A 97 30.74 27.96 6.37
CA GLN A 97 31.34 27.76 7.70
C GLN A 97 30.32 27.34 8.76
N LEU A 98 29.02 27.35 8.43
CA LEU A 98 27.96 26.95 9.34
C LEU A 98 27.74 25.44 9.22
N LYS A 99 27.85 24.74 10.35
CA LYS A 99 27.34 23.37 10.43
C LYS A 99 25.82 23.44 10.41
N THR A 100 25.20 22.78 9.44
CA THR A 100 23.76 22.58 9.44
C THR A 100 23.45 21.26 10.10
N ASP A 101 22.56 21.31 11.10
CA ASP A 101 22.17 20.14 11.88
C ASP A 101 21.38 19.19 10.97
N PHE A 102 21.80 17.93 10.91
CA PHE A 102 21.08 16.87 10.23
C PHE A 102 20.74 15.76 11.22
N THR A 103 19.46 15.43 11.32
CA THR A 103 19.00 14.30 12.13
C THR A 103 18.69 13.14 11.21
N ALA A 104 19.50 12.09 11.29
CA ALA A 104 19.25 10.85 10.55
C ALA A 104 17.90 10.25 10.99
N PRO A 105 17.02 9.87 10.04
CA PRO A 105 15.82 9.12 10.36
C PRO A 105 16.18 7.71 10.88
N SER A 106 15.24 7.08 11.58
CA SER A 106 15.37 5.68 11.95
C SER A 106 15.22 4.79 10.73
N LEU A 107 16.04 3.74 10.62
CA LEU A 107 15.96 2.76 9.54
C LEU A 107 14.75 1.86 9.76
N THR A 108 13.67 2.11 9.03
CA THR A 108 12.33 1.58 9.34
C THR A 108 11.75 0.73 8.20
N ALA A 109 12.13 0.99 6.95
CA ALA A 109 11.62 0.31 5.75
C ALA A 109 12.27 -1.07 5.44
N LYS A 110 12.64 -1.84 6.47
CA LYS A 110 13.48 -3.05 6.31
C LYS A 110 12.81 -4.19 5.53
N SER A 111 11.49 -4.26 5.51
CA SER A 111 10.73 -5.33 4.82
C SER A 111 10.57 -5.09 3.32
N ASP A 112 10.42 -3.83 2.88
CA ASP A 112 10.08 -3.50 1.49
C ASP A 112 11.31 -3.29 0.60
N ILE A 113 12.34 -2.66 1.16
CA ILE A 113 13.56 -2.28 0.42
C ILE A 113 14.21 -3.48 -0.31
N PRO A 114 14.37 -4.67 0.28
CA PRO A 114 14.98 -5.81 -0.43
C PRO A 114 14.24 -6.20 -1.72
N ASN A 115 12.90 -6.15 -1.70
CA ASN A 115 12.08 -6.48 -2.87
C ASN A 115 12.22 -5.41 -3.96
N TRP A 116 12.24 -4.12 -3.58
CA TRP A 116 12.37 -3.02 -4.54
C TRP A 116 13.78 -2.92 -5.12
N LEU A 117 14.81 -3.21 -4.32
CA LEU A 117 16.19 -3.35 -4.81
C LEU A 117 16.30 -4.43 -5.90
N GLY A 118 15.55 -5.52 -5.78
CA GLY A 118 15.47 -6.57 -6.81
C GLY A 118 14.77 -6.14 -8.10
N GLN A 119 14.06 -5.01 -8.11
CA GLN A 119 13.36 -4.49 -9.29
C GLN A 119 14.17 -3.46 -10.08
N VAL A 120 15.30 -2.97 -9.56
CA VAL A 120 16.20 -2.06 -10.28
C VAL A 120 16.79 -2.79 -11.49
N GLN A 121 16.83 -2.13 -12.65
CA GLN A 121 17.28 -2.71 -13.92
C GLN A 121 18.43 -1.90 -14.53
N GLU A 122 19.62 -2.51 -14.62
CA GLU A 122 20.79 -1.91 -15.29
C GLU A 122 20.50 -1.53 -16.75
N SER A 123 19.73 -2.34 -17.47
CA SER A 123 19.39 -2.09 -18.87
C SER A 123 18.62 -0.77 -19.06
N ARG A 124 17.71 -0.44 -18.14
CA ARG A 124 16.95 0.81 -18.17
C ARG A 124 17.85 2.02 -17.98
N ILE A 125 18.79 1.94 -17.03
CA ILE A 125 19.79 2.99 -16.81
C ILE A 125 20.66 3.15 -18.07
N THR A 126 21.14 2.04 -18.64
CA THR A 126 21.95 2.04 -19.86
C THR A 126 21.22 2.69 -21.04
N ASP A 127 19.93 2.38 -21.22
CA ASP A 127 19.12 2.92 -22.31
C ASP A 127 18.86 4.43 -22.15
N MET A 128 18.65 4.90 -20.92
CA MET A 128 18.50 6.34 -20.65
C MET A 128 19.82 7.09 -20.91
N ILE A 129 20.96 6.58 -20.44
CA ILE A 129 22.29 7.17 -20.74
C ILE A 129 22.48 7.26 -22.26
N ARG A 130 22.18 6.19 -22.99
CA ARG A 130 22.31 6.17 -24.46
C ARG A 130 21.40 7.20 -25.12
N SER A 131 20.17 7.36 -24.64
CA SER A 131 19.20 8.32 -25.19
C SER A 131 19.68 9.76 -24.97
N LEU A 132 20.12 10.10 -23.75
CA LEU A 132 20.68 11.42 -23.45
C LEU A 132 22.00 11.71 -24.18
N SER A 133 22.83 10.68 -24.40
CA SER A 133 24.11 10.80 -25.14
C SER A 133 23.95 10.94 -26.66
N ASN A 134 22.75 10.66 -27.18
CA ASN A 134 22.44 10.75 -28.59
C ASN A 134 22.05 12.16 -29.03
N PHE A 135 21.70 13.06 -28.11
CA PHE A 135 21.63 14.48 -28.41
C PHE A 135 23.00 14.99 -28.88
N THR A 136 23.02 15.98 -29.76
CA THR A 136 24.29 16.61 -30.21
C THR A 136 25.06 17.12 -29.00
N ASN A 137 24.39 17.85 -28.11
CA ASN A 137 24.85 18.21 -26.77
C ASN A 137 23.60 18.46 -25.92
N ARG A 138 23.77 18.72 -24.63
CA ARG A 138 22.69 19.14 -23.73
C ARG A 138 22.97 20.53 -23.14
N PHE A 139 23.75 21.35 -23.82
CA PHE A 139 24.23 22.62 -23.28
C PHE A 139 23.10 23.65 -23.10
N TYR A 140 23.13 24.39 -22.00
CA TYR A 140 22.01 25.19 -21.50
C TYR A 140 21.45 26.28 -22.43
N THR A 141 22.22 26.72 -23.43
CA THR A 141 21.82 27.75 -24.40
C THR A 141 21.46 27.21 -25.78
N THR A 142 21.65 25.90 -26.04
CA THR A 142 21.40 25.30 -27.35
C THR A 142 19.98 24.78 -27.47
N THR A 143 19.49 24.63 -28.69
CA THR A 143 18.17 23.99 -28.88
C THR A 143 18.19 22.53 -28.46
N HIS A 144 19.34 21.86 -28.58
CA HIS A 144 19.52 20.49 -28.11
C HIS A 144 19.42 20.38 -26.58
N GLY A 145 19.97 21.31 -25.82
CA GLY A 145 19.82 21.36 -24.36
C GLY A 145 18.38 21.57 -23.90
N VAL A 146 17.63 22.45 -24.59
CA VAL A 146 16.18 22.60 -24.35
C VAL A 146 15.43 21.31 -24.64
N ASN A 147 15.74 20.68 -25.77
CA ASN A 147 15.08 19.43 -26.18
C ASN A 147 15.41 18.26 -25.26
N SER A 148 16.62 18.16 -24.71
CA SER A 148 16.96 17.11 -23.75
C SER A 148 16.26 17.31 -22.40
N ALA A 149 16.11 18.55 -21.93
CA ALA A 149 15.31 18.85 -20.73
C ALA A 149 13.82 18.48 -20.95
N ASN A 150 13.27 18.82 -22.12
CA ASN A 150 11.92 18.40 -22.51
C ASN A 150 11.78 16.87 -22.55
N TYR A 151 12.77 16.16 -23.09
CA TYR A 151 12.78 14.70 -23.12
C TYR A 151 12.74 14.09 -21.71
N ILE A 152 13.56 14.59 -20.78
CA ILE A 152 13.55 14.14 -19.37
C ILE A 152 12.18 14.39 -18.72
N HIS A 153 11.64 15.60 -18.91
CA HIS A 153 10.30 15.95 -18.42
C HIS A 153 9.23 14.97 -18.93
N ASP A 154 9.23 14.65 -20.22
CA ASP A 154 8.20 13.80 -20.82
C ASP A 154 8.35 12.33 -20.37
N GLU A 155 9.58 11.83 -20.22
CA GLU A 155 9.84 10.51 -19.64
C GLU A 155 9.33 10.42 -18.20
N TRP A 156 9.63 11.41 -17.37
CA TRP A 156 9.14 11.45 -15.98
C TRP A 156 7.62 11.61 -15.91
N GLN A 157 7.02 12.41 -16.80
CA GLN A 157 5.58 12.55 -16.89
C GLN A 157 4.89 11.23 -17.26
N SER A 158 5.54 10.42 -18.10
CA SER A 158 5.10 9.05 -18.43
C SER A 158 5.20 8.12 -17.23
N LEU A 159 6.30 8.18 -16.47
CA LEU A 159 6.46 7.40 -15.23
C LEU A 159 5.46 7.79 -14.14
N ALA A 160 5.09 9.06 -14.07
CA ALA A 160 4.05 9.56 -13.17
C ALA A 160 2.62 9.19 -13.60
N SER A 161 2.44 8.67 -14.83
CA SER A 161 1.11 8.38 -15.35
C SER A 161 0.45 7.26 -14.52
N GLY A 162 -0.70 7.58 -13.92
CA GLY A 162 -1.44 6.66 -13.04
C GLY A 162 -1.24 6.90 -11.54
N ARG A 163 -0.38 7.84 -11.14
CA ARG A 163 -0.20 8.25 -9.74
C ARG A 163 -0.71 9.67 -9.48
N SER A 164 -1.72 9.79 -8.64
CA SER A 164 -2.34 11.09 -8.31
C SER A 164 -1.52 11.94 -7.34
N ASP A 165 -0.56 11.33 -6.66
CA ASP A 165 0.36 11.95 -5.72
C ASP A 165 1.69 12.37 -6.36
N MET A 166 1.83 12.19 -7.68
CA MET A 166 3.00 12.60 -8.44
C MET A 166 2.71 13.81 -9.33
N THR A 167 3.63 14.77 -9.37
CA THR A 167 3.65 15.88 -10.34
C THR A 167 5.00 15.98 -11.04
N VAL A 168 5.01 16.50 -12.26
CA VAL A 168 6.25 16.83 -13.01
C VAL A 168 6.12 18.25 -13.52
N GLU A 169 7.15 19.05 -13.27
CA GLU A 169 7.13 20.49 -13.47
C GLU A 169 8.45 20.92 -14.12
N LYS A 170 8.39 22.02 -14.88
CA LYS A 170 9.59 22.72 -15.34
C LYS A 170 9.81 23.93 -14.46
N TYR A 171 11.05 24.13 -14.03
CA TYR A 171 11.48 25.36 -13.39
C TYR A 171 12.14 26.24 -14.45
N ASN A 172 11.46 27.34 -14.79
CA ASN A 172 11.92 28.26 -15.82
C ASN A 172 12.97 29.23 -15.27
N HIS A 173 14.12 29.26 -15.92
CA HIS A 173 15.18 30.22 -15.62
C HIS A 173 15.00 31.48 -16.47
N ARG A 174 15.20 32.65 -15.87
CA ARG A 174 14.94 33.93 -16.56
C ARG A 174 15.96 34.19 -17.68
N ASP A 175 17.21 33.81 -17.44
CA ASP A 175 18.34 34.32 -18.20
C ASP A 175 18.85 33.31 -19.28
N TRP A 176 18.28 32.10 -19.35
CA TRP A 176 18.61 31.10 -20.37
C TRP A 176 17.41 30.17 -20.70
N PRO A 177 17.42 29.47 -21.85
CA PRO A 177 16.23 28.76 -22.34
C PRO A 177 16.07 27.32 -21.83
N GLN A 178 17.11 26.66 -21.35
CA GLN A 178 17.00 25.31 -20.78
C GLN A 178 16.41 25.35 -19.37
N ASP A 179 15.26 24.72 -19.18
CA ASP A 179 14.61 24.58 -17.88
C ASP A 179 15.26 23.49 -17.03
N SER A 180 15.23 23.67 -15.70
CA SER A 180 15.38 22.53 -14.79
C SER A 180 14.07 21.75 -14.73
N VAL A 181 14.13 20.46 -14.42
CA VAL A 181 12.96 19.57 -14.34
C VAL A 181 12.81 19.05 -12.92
N ILE A 182 11.60 19.11 -12.36
CA ILE A 182 11.30 18.67 -10.99
C ILE A 182 10.14 17.67 -11.04
N LEU A 183 10.38 16.44 -10.60
CA LEU A 183 9.31 15.49 -10.28
C LEU A 183 9.11 15.46 -8.77
N THR A 184 7.86 15.49 -8.32
CA THR A 184 7.49 15.46 -6.91
C THR A 184 6.59 14.27 -6.62
N PHE A 185 6.94 13.43 -5.65
CA PHE A 185 6.01 12.59 -4.89
C PHE A 185 5.58 13.36 -3.65
N LYS A 186 4.28 13.65 -3.54
CA LYS A 186 3.75 14.42 -2.43
C LYS A 186 3.71 13.56 -1.15
N GLY A 187 4.29 14.06 -0.07
CA GLY A 187 4.24 13.40 1.24
C GLY A 187 2.83 13.32 1.80
N HIS A 188 2.46 12.20 2.45
CA HIS A 188 1.10 12.04 2.99
C HIS A 188 0.92 12.51 4.44
N THR A 189 1.90 12.31 5.33
CA THR A 189 1.83 12.82 6.72
C THR A 189 2.51 14.18 6.87
N LYS A 190 3.64 14.38 6.19
CA LYS A 190 4.46 15.59 6.29
C LYS A 190 4.79 16.17 4.92
N PRO A 191 3.78 16.63 4.15
CA PRO A 191 3.96 17.16 2.80
C PRO A 191 4.90 18.38 2.73
N ASP A 192 5.09 19.10 3.82
CA ASP A 192 5.95 20.30 3.85
C ASP A 192 7.43 19.97 4.14
N GLU A 193 7.74 18.76 4.64
CA GLU A 193 9.12 18.28 4.80
C GLU A 193 9.59 17.69 3.45
N ILE A 194 10.72 18.18 2.92
CA ILE A 194 11.18 17.86 1.55
C ILE A 194 12.50 17.10 1.59
N VAL A 195 12.57 16.00 0.85
CA VAL A 195 13.79 15.25 0.54
C VAL A 195 14.08 15.41 -0.95
N VAL A 196 15.31 15.72 -1.31
CA VAL A 196 15.72 15.93 -2.70
C VAL A 196 16.74 14.90 -3.13
N ILE A 197 16.57 14.34 -4.32
CA ILE A 197 17.59 13.61 -5.07
C ILE A 197 17.75 14.35 -6.40
N GLY A 198 18.97 14.66 -6.82
CA GLY A 198 19.16 15.38 -8.07
C GLY A 198 20.50 15.14 -8.74
N GLY A 199 20.60 15.69 -9.95
CA GLY A 199 21.79 15.72 -10.78
C GLY A 199 21.55 16.71 -11.91
N HIS A 200 22.59 17.25 -12.52
CA HIS A 200 22.42 18.17 -13.63
C HIS A 200 22.13 17.44 -14.95
N LEU A 201 21.39 18.11 -15.84
CA LEU A 201 20.91 17.55 -17.11
C LEU A 201 21.67 18.07 -18.33
N ASP A 202 22.52 19.08 -18.17
CA ASP A 202 23.31 19.66 -19.25
C ASP A 202 24.55 18.82 -19.59
N SER A 203 25.31 19.28 -20.60
CA SER A 203 26.61 18.73 -20.95
C SER A 203 27.47 19.76 -21.68
N THR A 204 28.78 19.66 -21.52
CA THR A 204 29.73 20.56 -22.18
C THR A 204 30.92 19.83 -22.81
N VAL A 205 31.68 20.55 -23.63
CA VAL A 205 33.09 20.25 -23.94
C VAL A 205 34.04 21.40 -23.56
N GLY A 206 33.60 22.29 -22.66
CA GLY A 206 34.34 23.47 -22.23
C GLY A 206 34.19 24.68 -23.17
N ARG A 207 35.30 25.31 -23.58
CA ARG A 207 35.38 26.66 -24.23
C ARG A 207 34.48 26.91 -25.45
N SER A 208 34.00 25.86 -26.10
CA SER A 208 33.45 25.96 -27.46
C SER A 208 32.11 25.24 -27.62
N THR A 209 31.44 24.95 -26.50
CA THR A 209 30.13 24.31 -26.55
C THR A 209 29.12 25.28 -27.16
N GLY A 210 28.56 24.88 -28.28
CA GLY A 210 27.53 25.61 -28.99
C GLY A 210 26.63 24.64 -29.74
N GLU A 211 25.71 25.17 -30.54
CA GLU A 211 24.63 24.40 -31.16
C GLU A 211 25.09 23.09 -31.82
N ASN A 212 26.18 23.14 -32.60
CA ASN A 212 26.65 21.99 -33.39
C ASN A 212 27.79 21.21 -32.72
N THR A 213 28.18 21.58 -31.50
CA THR A 213 29.31 20.93 -30.82
C THR A 213 28.86 19.60 -30.23
N ARG A 214 29.58 18.51 -30.51
CA ARG A 214 29.24 17.20 -29.94
C ARG A 214 29.68 17.13 -28.48
N ALA A 215 28.74 16.96 -27.54
CA ALA A 215 29.00 16.77 -26.12
C ALA A 215 28.09 15.64 -25.59
N PRO A 216 28.47 14.35 -25.76
CA PRO A 216 27.58 13.26 -25.40
C PRO A 216 27.30 13.23 -23.90
N GLY A 217 28.27 13.61 -23.05
CA GLY A 217 28.03 13.78 -21.60
C GLY A 217 27.46 12.52 -20.96
N ALA A 218 28.03 11.35 -21.30
CA ALA A 218 27.44 10.06 -20.97
C ALA A 218 27.63 9.73 -19.48
N ASP A 219 28.83 9.95 -18.98
CA ASP A 219 29.09 9.91 -17.55
C ASP A 219 28.66 11.20 -16.89
N ASP A 220 28.92 12.33 -17.55
CA ASP A 220 28.75 13.68 -17.02
C ASP A 220 27.66 14.46 -17.80
N ASN A 221 26.42 14.51 -17.33
CA ASN A 221 25.86 13.72 -16.24
C ASN A 221 24.60 12.95 -16.65
N ALA A 222 24.61 12.38 -17.86
CA ALA A 222 23.55 11.46 -18.26
C ALA A 222 23.46 10.25 -17.32
N SER A 223 24.58 9.83 -16.72
CA SER A 223 24.62 8.74 -15.75
C SER A 223 23.81 9.03 -14.50
N GLY A 224 23.97 10.21 -13.87
CA GLY A 224 23.20 10.64 -12.71
C GLY A 224 21.70 10.71 -13.02
N ILE A 225 21.32 11.41 -14.10
CA ILE A 225 19.91 11.49 -14.53
C ILE A 225 19.32 10.10 -14.75
N ALA A 226 20.04 9.21 -15.42
CA ALA A 226 19.58 7.84 -15.67
C ALA A 226 19.44 7.03 -14.38
N THR A 227 20.39 7.17 -13.45
CA THR A 227 20.39 6.50 -12.15
C THR A 227 19.11 6.79 -11.38
N PHE A 228 18.77 8.06 -11.16
CA PHE A 228 17.58 8.37 -10.36
C PHE A 228 16.28 8.35 -11.18
N THR A 229 16.33 8.39 -12.51
CA THR A 229 15.16 8.05 -13.36
C THR A 229 14.72 6.59 -13.14
N GLU A 230 15.67 5.67 -13.00
CA GLU A 230 15.35 4.28 -12.65
C GLU A 230 14.76 4.15 -11.24
N VAL A 231 15.23 4.94 -10.28
CA VAL A 231 14.62 5.01 -8.93
C VAL A 231 13.18 5.49 -9.00
N ILE A 232 12.90 6.56 -9.77
CA ILE A 232 11.53 7.05 -10.02
C ILE A 232 10.67 5.92 -10.57
N ARG A 233 11.14 5.18 -11.58
CA ARG A 233 10.39 4.06 -12.18
C ARG A 233 10.06 2.99 -11.15
N VAL A 234 11.03 2.58 -10.33
CA VAL A 234 10.82 1.56 -9.30
C VAL A 234 9.80 2.04 -8.27
N LEU A 235 9.94 3.25 -7.74
CA LEU A 235 9.02 3.79 -6.74
C LEU A 235 7.61 4.01 -7.30
N ALA A 236 7.50 4.57 -8.50
CA ALA A 236 6.22 4.82 -9.16
C ALA A 236 5.44 3.52 -9.45
N SER A 237 6.13 2.39 -9.67
CA SER A 237 5.48 1.10 -9.87
C SER A 237 4.98 0.42 -8.60
N GLN A 238 5.31 0.96 -7.40
CA GLN A 238 4.85 0.38 -6.14
C GLN A 238 3.54 1.03 -5.70
N PRO A 239 2.40 0.31 -5.65
CA PRO A 239 1.13 0.87 -5.21
C PRO A 239 1.13 1.24 -3.72
N ASN A 240 1.98 0.59 -2.92
CA ASN A 240 2.14 0.81 -1.48
C ASN A 240 3.20 1.86 -1.14
N PHE A 241 4.05 2.28 -2.07
CA PHE A 241 4.98 3.38 -1.79
C PHE A 241 4.22 4.68 -1.68
N LYS A 242 4.06 5.17 -0.45
CA LYS A 242 3.52 6.48 -0.10
C LYS A 242 4.50 7.10 0.90
N PRO A 243 5.30 8.09 0.50
CA PRO A 243 6.30 8.66 1.40
C PRO A 243 5.64 9.58 2.44
N ASP A 244 6.10 9.56 3.69
CA ASP A 244 5.63 10.49 4.73
C ASP A 244 6.02 11.93 4.38
N ARG A 245 7.29 12.11 3.99
CA ARG A 245 7.85 13.37 3.51
C ARG A 245 7.67 13.52 2.01
N THR A 246 7.61 14.75 1.52
CA THR A 246 7.65 15.01 0.07
C THR A 246 9.02 14.62 -0.48
N LEU A 247 9.04 13.81 -1.54
CA LEU A 247 10.26 13.40 -2.25
C LEU A 247 10.32 14.07 -3.60
N GLN A 248 11.41 14.79 -3.88
CA GLN A 248 11.62 15.48 -5.14
C GLN A 248 12.84 14.92 -5.87
N PHE A 249 12.68 14.72 -7.18
CA PHE A 249 13.75 14.39 -8.10
C PHE A 249 14.01 15.59 -9.01
N MET A 250 15.26 16.02 -9.12
CA MET A 250 15.61 17.26 -9.83
C MET A 250 16.68 17.04 -10.90
N GLY A 251 16.39 17.47 -12.12
CA GLY A 251 17.34 17.62 -13.21
C GLY A 251 17.73 19.08 -13.35
N TYR A 252 18.91 19.48 -12.87
CA TYR A 252 19.33 20.89 -12.85
C TYR A 252 19.89 21.36 -14.18
N ALA A 253 19.45 22.53 -14.66
CA ALA A 253 20.02 23.17 -15.83
C ALA A 253 21.31 23.95 -15.48
N ALA A 254 22.19 24.10 -16.48
CA ALA A 254 23.33 25.02 -16.43
C ALA A 254 24.29 24.82 -15.23
N GLU A 255 24.56 23.57 -14.87
CA GLU A 255 25.60 23.24 -13.88
C GLU A 255 26.97 23.65 -14.42
N GLU A 256 27.24 23.32 -15.68
CA GLU A 256 28.53 23.38 -16.37
C GLU A 256 29.08 24.81 -16.51
N VAL A 257 28.24 25.80 -16.20
CA VAL A 257 28.51 27.23 -16.23
C VAL A 257 28.34 27.86 -14.85
N GLY A 258 28.62 27.11 -13.80
CA GLY A 258 28.74 27.62 -12.43
C GLY A 258 27.53 27.39 -11.55
N LEU A 259 26.92 26.21 -11.64
CA LEU A 259 25.83 25.73 -10.78
C LEU A 259 24.56 26.60 -10.84
N LYS A 260 24.30 27.25 -11.99
CA LYS A 260 23.29 28.32 -12.07
C LYS A 260 21.88 27.83 -11.72
N GLY A 261 21.46 26.70 -12.28
CA GLY A 261 20.10 26.19 -12.07
C GLY A 261 19.84 25.78 -10.62
N SER A 262 20.74 24.99 -10.03
CA SER A 262 20.62 24.58 -8.63
C SER A 262 20.78 25.75 -7.66
N ALA A 263 21.61 26.74 -7.98
CA ALA A 263 21.76 27.94 -7.16
C ALA A 263 20.46 28.75 -7.10
N GLU A 264 19.76 28.95 -8.23
CA GLU A 264 18.46 29.63 -8.26
C GLU A 264 17.41 28.88 -7.42
N ILE A 265 17.29 27.55 -7.62
CA ILE A 265 16.30 26.73 -6.91
C ILE A 265 16.58 26.72 -5.39
N ALA A 266 17.83 26.47 -4.98
CA ALA A 266 18.19 26.42 -3.57
C ALA A 266 18.00 27.78 -2.87
N ALA A 267 18.31 28.88 -3.57
CA ALA A 267 18.05 30.23 -3.06
C ALA A 267 16.55 30.53 -2.94
N GLU A 268 15.72 30.12 -3.92
CA GLU A 268 14.26 30.25 -3.81
C GLU A 268 13.73 29.45 -2.61
N TYR A 269 14.16 28.19 -2.46
CA TYR A 269 13.73 27.32 -1.37
C TYR A 269 14.10 27.93 -0.01
N LYS A 270 15.30 28.53 0.09
CA LYS A 270 15.71 29.27 1.28
C LYS A 270 14.84 30.49 1.54
N ASN A 271 14.63 31.33 0.52
CA ASN A 271 13.88 32.59 0.63
C ASN A 271 12.39 32.38 0.90
N THR A 272 11.84 31.23 0.47
CA THR A 272 10.45 30.82 0.71
C THR A 272 10.29 29.92 1.93
N ASN A 273 11.35 29.71 2.72
CA ASN A 273 11.38 28.90 3.94
C ASN A 273 10.87 27.45 3.73
N LYS A 274 11.27 26.80 2.64
CA LYS A 274 11.02 25.37 2.41
C LYS A 274 11.81 24.53 3.42
N ASP A 275 11.16 23.50 3.98
CA ASP A 275 11.76 22.65 5.01
C ASP A 275 12.46 21.42 4.39
N VAL A 276 13.65 21.64 3.83
CA VAL A 276 14.44 20.59 3.18
C VAL A 276 15.23 19.80 4.23
N LYS A 277 14.94 18.50 4.33
CA LYS A 277 15.51 17.56 5.30
C LYS A 277 16.80 16.90 4.82
N GLY A 278 17.03 16.82 3.52
CA GLY A 278 18.27 16.32 2.98
C GLY A 278 18.28 16.28 1.46
N VAL A 279 19.46 16.53 0.90
CA VAL A 279 19.73 16.53 -0.53
C VAL A 279 20.80 15.48 -0.86
N LEU A 280 20.52 14.63 -1.84
CA LEU A 280 21.47 13.70 -2.44
C LEU A 280 21.76 14.13 -3.88
N GLN A 281 23.00 14.52 -4.15
CA GLN A 281 23.47 14.78 -5.51
C GLN A 281 24.05 13.50 -6.12
N LEU A 282 23.71 13.25 -7.38
CA LEU A 282 24.25 12.19 -8.21
C LEU A 282 24.87 12.83 -9.45
N ASP A 283 26.19 12.89 -9.44
CA ASP A 283 26.99 13.47 -10.49
C ASP A 283 28.16 12.53 -10.79
N MET A 284 28.17 12.00 -12.01
CA MET A 284 29.05 10.92 -12.47
C MET A 284 28.91 9.64 -11.64
N THR A 285 28.08 8.70 -12.10
CA THR A 285 27.74 7.47 -11.38
C THR A 285 28.26 6.20 -12.05
N ASN A 286 28.86 6.26 -13.25
CA ASN A 286 29.00 5.08 -14.09
C ASN A 286 30.43 4.62 -14.39
N TYR A 287 31.44 5.47 -14.29
CA TYR A 287 32.82 5.05 -14.49
C TYR A 287 33.47 4.56 -13.20
N HIS A 288 33.86 3.29 -13.18
CA HIS A 288 34.51 2.69 -12.02
C HIS A 288 36.03 2.93 -12.01
N GLY A 289 36.43 4.13 -11.60
CA GLY A 289 37.83 4.57 -11.64
C GLY A 289 38.70 4.10 -10.46
N SER A 290 38.07 3.73 -9.34
CA SER A 290 38.76 3.42 -8.08
C SER A 290 38.38 2.04 -7.53
N MET A 291 38.97 1.64 -6.41
CA MET A 291 38.81 0.30 -5.85
C MET A 291 37.47 0.07 -5.13
N ASP A 292 36.97 1.08 -4.42
CA ASP A 292 35.69 1.00 -3.69
C ASP A 292 34.54 1.43 -4.60
N ASP A 293 33.31 1.03 -4.26
CA ASP A 293 32.14 1.27 -5.10
C ASP A 293 31.56 2.67 -4.95
N PHE A 294 31.72 3.29 -3.78
CA PHE A 294 31.23 4.64 -3.49
C PHE A 294 32.30 5.48 -2.79
N TYR A 295 32.53 6.69 -3.29
CA TYR A 295 33.36 7.69 -2.65
C TYR A 295 32.53 8.90 -2.24
N PHE A 296 32.20 9.01 -0.96
CA PHE A 296 31.42 10.12 -0.44
C PHE A 296 32.26 11.40 -0.30
N ILE A 297 31.82 12.47 -0.95
CA ILE A 297 32.46 13.79 -0.90
C ILE A 297 32.37 14.36 0.52
N SER A 298 33.51 14.75 1.08
CA SER A 298 33.64 15.22 2.47
C SER A 298 33.67 16.74 2.66
N ASP A 299 33.75 17.50 1.58
CA ASP A 299 33.78 18.96 1.57
C ASP A 299 32.54 19.54 0.88
N TYR A 300 32.07 20.70 1.31
CA TYR A 300 30.79 21.29 0.88
C TYR A 300 29.57 20.36 1.06
N THR A 301 29.66 19.40 1.99
CA THR A 301 28.61 18.45 2.36
C THR A 301 28.38 18.43 3.88
N ASN A 302 27.40 17.66 4.31
CA ASN A 302 27.07 17.47 5.71
C ASN A 302 27.59 16.14 6.24
N ASP A 303 28.54 16.20 7.19
CA ASP A 303 29.15 15.02 7.81
C ASP A 303 28.13 14.00 8.34
N GLU A 304 27.03 14.49 8.93
CA GLU A 304 25.99 13.65 9.53
C GLU A 304 25.17 12.91 8.47
N GLN A 305 24.79 13.57 7.39
CA GLN A 305 24.10 12.94 6.27
C GLN A 305 25.02 12.00 5.49
N THR A 306 26.29 12.38 5.30
CA THR A 306 27.31 11.50 4.70
C THR A 306 27.54 10.24 5.54
N ARG A 307 27.55 10.36 6.87
CA ARG A 307 27.58 9.19 7.77
C ARG A 307 26.34 8.34 7.65
N PHE A 308 25.16 8.96 7.52
CA PHE A 308 23.91 8.25 7.29
C PHE A 308 23.95 7.44 5.98
N LEU A 309 24.39 8.01 4.85
CA LEU A 309 24.55 7.26 3.60
C LEU A 309 25.48 6.05 3.74
N LYS A 310 26.61 6.19 4.46
CA LYS A 310 27.50 5.05 4.75
C LYS A 310 26.80 3.97 5.58
N SER A 311 25.91 4.35 6.49
CA SER A 311 25.09 3.40 7.25
C SER A 311 24.09 2.67 6.36
N LEU A 312 23.50 3.36 5.37
CA LEU A 312 22.62 2.73 4.37
C LEU A 312 23.37 1.70 3.53
N VAL A 313 24.59 2.01 3.08
CA VAL A 313 25.45 1.03 2.39
C VAL A 313 25.69 -0.18 3.27
N SER A 314 26.04 0.04 4.54
CA SER A 314 26.37 -1.06 5.46
C SER A 314 25.17 -1.96 5.78
N GLU A 315 23.96 -1.38 5.89
CA GLU A 315 22.74 -2.12 6.23
C GLU A 315 22.13 -2.84 5.02
N TYR A 316 21.98 -2.13 3.90
CA TYR A 316 21.19 -2.60 2.75
C TYR A 316 22.02 -3.12 1.59
N LEU A 317 23.28 -2.72 1.49
CA LEU A 317 24.17 -3.04 0.37
C LEU A 317 25.53 -3.57 0.86
N PRO A 318 25.55 -4.58 1.76
CA PRO A 318 26.78 -5.03 2.42
C PRO A 318 27.82 -5.63 1.45
N GLU A 319 27.42 -5.94 0.21
CA GLU A 319 28.34 -6.36 -0.84
C GLU A 319 29.20 -5.22 -1.41
N TYR A 320 28.82 -3.96 -1.21
CA TYR A 320 29.51 -2.79 -1.76
C TYR A 320 30.38 -2.09 -0.71
N ARG A 321 31.46 -1.47 -1.19
CA ARG A 321 32.43 -0.75 -0.37
C ARG A 321 32.23 0.76 -0.50
N ALA A 322 32.28 1.42 0.65
CA ALA A 322 32.11 2.86 0.76
C ALA A 322 33.34 3.49 1.42
N ASN A 323 33.82 4.58 0.84
CA ASN A 323 34.92 5.38 1.35
C ASN A 323 34.61 6.88 1.22
N SER A 324 35.56 7.75 1.55
CA SER A 324 35.42 9.20 1.35
C SER A 324 36.55 9.77 0.52
N THR A 325 36.24 10.86 -0.16
CA THR A 325 37.21 11.68 -0.88
C THR A 325 36.81 13.15 -0.72
N ALA A 326 37.75 14.06 -0.98
CA ALA A 326 37.46 15.49 -1.03
C ALA A 326 37.66 15.96 -2.47
N CYS A 327 36.74 16.77 -2.98
CA CYS A 327 36.89 17.37 -4.31
C CYS A 327 37.78 18.61 -4.26
N GLY A 328 37.80 19.32 -3.13
CA GLY A 328 38.60 20.51 -2.88
C GLY A 328 37.95 21.82 -3.36
N TYR A 329 36.73 21.77 -3.91
CA TYR A 329 35.98 22.92 -4.44
C TYR A 329 34.46 22.66 -4.43
N ALA A 330 33.66 23.70 -4.70
CA ALA A 330 32.22 23.57 -4.95
C ALA A 330 31.99 22.86 -6.29
N CYS A 331 32.01 21.54 -6.25
CA CYS A 331 32.23 20.71 -7.43
C CYS A 331 30.98 20.29 -8.19
N SER A 332 29.80 20.41 -7.59
CA SER A 332 28.52 20.10 -8.24
C SER A 332 27.36 20.71 -7.42
N ASP A 333 26.12 20.48 -7.84
CA ASP A 333 24.92 21.15 -7.33
C ASP A 333 24.65 21.01 -5.82
N HIS A 334 25.20 19.97 -5.16
CA HIS A 334 25.10 19.84 -3.69
C HIS A 334 25.66 21.07 -2.97
N ALA A 335 26.65 21.75 -3.56
CA ALA A 335 27.24 22.96 -3.00
C ALA A 335 26.22 24.12 -2.93
N SER A 336 25.29 24.22 -3.90
CA SER A 336 24.19 25.20 -3.91
C SER A 336 23.27 25.00 -2.71
N TRP A 337 22.93 23.76 -2.40
CA TRP A 337 22.10 23.39 -1.25
C TRP A 337 22.81 23.61 0.09
N HIS A 338 24.03 23.09 0.21
CA HIS A 338 24.84 23.21 1.42
C HIS A 338 25.04 24.67 1.84
N ARG A 339 25.35 25.55 0.87
CA ARG A 339 25.56 26.99 1.13
C ARG A 339 24.28 27.73 1.49
N ASN A 340 23.10 27.25 1.07
CA ASN A 340 21.82 27.80 1.51
C ASN A 340 21.38 27.28 2.90
N GLY A 341 22.22 26.45 3.52
CA GLY A 341 22.02 25.95 4.85
C GLY A 341 21.20 24.66 4.91
N PHE A 342 21.12 23.92 3.80
CA PHE A 342 20.42 22.64 3.74
C PHE A 342 21.39 21.47 3.89
N PRO A 343 20.98 20.34 4.51
CA PRO A 343 21.79 19.13 4.52
C PRO A 343 22.01 18.61 3.09
N ALA A 344 23.26 18.49 2.66
CA ALA A 344 23.61 17.99 1.32
C ALA A 344 24.71 16.92 1.37
N SER A 345 24.67 15.99 0.43
CA SER A 345 25.65 14.90 0.30
C SER A 345 25.80 14.46 -1.16
N MET A 346 26.97 13.92 -1.51
CA MET A 346 27.26 13.44 -2.86
C MET A 346 28.14 12.18 -2.81
N PRO A 347 27.62 10.99 -3.16
CA PRO A 347 28.45 9.86 -3.55
C PRO A 347 29.02 10.09 -4.96
N SER A 348 30.30 9.79 -5.14
CA SER A 348 31.00 9.82 -6.43
C SER A 348 31.50 8.43 -6.81
N GLU A 349 31.56 8.16 -8.10
CA GLU A 349 32.03 6.90 -8.72
C GLU A 349 33.51 6.54 -8.46
N SER A 350 34.31 7.50 -8.01
CA SER A 350 35.75 7.32 -7.83
C SER A 350 36.35 8.32 -6.85
N LYS A 351 37.62 8.13 -6.50
CA LYS A 351 38.39 9.15 -5.78
C LYS A 351 38.59 10.36 -6.68
N PHE A 352 38.65 11.53 -6.06
CA PHE A 352 39.09 12.73 -6.78
C PHE A 352 40.46 12.51 -7.43
N GLY A 353 40.56 12.83 -8.72
CA GLY A 353 41.75 12.57 -9.54
C GLY A 353 41.78 11.21 -10.24
N GLU A 354 40.94 10.25 -9.87
CA GLU A 354 40.77 8.93 -10.52
C GLU A 354 39.47 8.84 -11.35
N HIS A 355 38.71 9.94 -11.44
CA HIS A 355 37.50 10.08 -12.26
C HIS A 355 37.75 9.86 -13.76
N ASN A 356 36.65 9.63 -14.50
CA ASN A 356 36.67 9.49 -15.95
C ASN A 356 37.38 10.65 -16.65
N LYS A 357 38.49 10.37 -17.34
CA LYS A 357 39.32 11.39 -18.01
C LYS A 357 38.73 11.90 -19.33
N ALA A 358 37.58 11.38 -19.74
CA ALA A 358 36.89 11.80 -20.94
C ALA A 358 35.83 12.88 -20.71
N ILE A 359 35.47 13.21 -19.44
CA ILE A 359 34.49 14.25 -19.11
C ILE A 359 34.82 15.57 -19.80
N HIS A 360 33.78 16.35 -20.10
CA HIS A 360 33.88 17.62 -20.84
C HIS A 360 34.62 17.48 -22.19
N THR A 361 34.52 16.33 -22.84
CA THR A 361 35.02 16.13 -24.21
C THR A 361 34.01 15.40 -25.08
N VAL A 362 34.24 15.40 -26.40
CA VAL A 362 33.50 14.59 -27.36
C VAL A 362 33.57 13.09 -27.06
N ASN A 363 34.53 12.65 -26.25
CA ASN A 363 34.78 11.25 -25.93
C ASN A 363 34.06 10.80 -24.67
N ASP A 364 33.45 11.68 -23.88
CA ASP A 364 32.58 11.26 -22.78
C ASP A 364 31.35 10.53 -23.36
N THR A 365 31.51 9.22 -23.50
CA THR A 365 30.61 8.32 -24.18
C THR A 365 30.42 7.12 -23.28
N LEU A 366 29.28 6.44 -23.41
CA LEU A 366 29.00 5.24 -22.62
C LEU A 366 30.10 4.17 -22.74
N ALA A 367 30.82 4.11 -23.87
CA ALA A 367 31.96 3.22 -24.06
C ALA A 367 33.13 3.54 -23.09
N GLN A 368 33.36 4.81 -22.77
CA GLN A 368 34.39 5.21 -21.80
C GLN A 368 34.00 4.85 -20.36
N SER A 369 32.70 4.87 -20.03
CA SER A 369 32.17 4.43 -18.74
C SER A 369 31.87 2.93 -18.64
N GLY A 370 32.48 2.09 -19.50
CA GLY A 370 32.36 0.62 -19.40
C GLY A 370 31.28 -0.02 -20.28
N HIS A 371 30.77 0.68 -21.30
CA HIS A 371 29.80 0.22 -22.33
C HIS A 371 28.37 -0.09 -21.84
N ALA A 372 28.16 -0.15 -20.53
CA ALA A 372 26.88 -0.41 -19.88
C ALA A 372 26.80 0.37 -18.57
N ALA A 373 25.71 0.21 -17.82
CA ALA A 373 25.43 0.97 -16.60
C ALA A 373 25.79 0.21 -15.30
N ALA A 374 26.75 -0.73 -15.35
CA ALA A 374 27.03 -1.64 -14.23
C ALA A 374 27.43 -0.93 -12.93
N HIS A 375 28.10 0.23 -13.02
CA HIS A 375 28.45 1.01 -11.84
C HIS A 375 27.29 1.91 -11.40
N ALA A 376 26.63 2.59 -12.34
CA ALA A 376 25.44 3.40 -12.07
C ALA A 376 24.28 2.59 -11.46
N PHE A 377 24.21 1.29 -11.74
CA PHE A 377 23.29 0.34 -11.10
C PHE A 377 23.46 0.30 -9.57
N LYS A 378 24.70 0.39 -9.07
CA LYS A 378 25.00 0.43 -7.63
C LYS A 378 24.50 1.75 -7.01
N PHE A 379 24.70 2.87 -7.72
CA PHE A 379 24.20 4.17 -7.30
C PHE A 379 22.68 4.23 -7.29
N ALA A 380 22.01 3.56 -8.24
CA ALA A 380 20.54 3.49 -8.27
C ALA A 380 19.99 2.78 -7.03
N LYS A 381 20.66 1.71 -6.60
CA LYS A 381 20.33 1.02 -5.34
C LYS A 381 20.52 1.92 -4.13
N LEU A 382 21.66 2.62 -4.02
CA LEU A 382 21.92 3.53 -2.90
C LEU A 382 20.88 4.68 -2.88
N ALA A 383 20.59 5.26 -4.03
CA ALA A 383 19.61 6.34 -4.16
C ALA A 383 18.18 5.88 -3.83
N LEU A 384 17.81 4.65 -4.21
CA LEU A 384 16.53 4.05 -3.82
C LEU A 384 16.43 3.89 -2.29
N VAL A 385 17.45 3.33 -1.66
CA VAL A 385 17.47 3.16 -0.19
C VAL A 385 17.40 4.51 0.51
N TYR A 386 18.17 5.49 0.04
CA TYR A 386 18.13 6.86 0.56
C TYR A 386 16.74 7.48 0.39
N ALA A 387 16.12 7.36 -0.78
CA ALA A 387 14.79 7.88 -1.05
C ALA A 387 13.77 7.35 -0.04
N VAL A 388 13.75 6.04 0.17
CA VAL A 388 12.79 5.38 1.07
C VAL A 388 13.07 5.76 2.51
N GLU A 389 14.28 5.55 3.03
CA GLU A 389 14.59 5.78 4.44
C GLU A 389 14.56 7.26 4.84
N MET A 390 14.83 8.17 3.91
CA MET A 390 14.68 9.60 4.20
C MET A 390 13.23 10.03 4.25
N THR A 391 12.33 9.31 3.61
CA THR A 391 10.93 9.72 3.45
C THR A 391 9.96 8.89 4.26
N ASP A 392 10.39 7.75 4.81
CA ASP A 392 9.68 6.94 5.79
C ASP A 392 10.06 7.40 7.21
N LEU A 393 9.08 7.80 8.00
CA LEU A 393 9.28 8.20 9.40
C LEU A 393 9.04 7.07 10.38
N GLY A 394 8.72 5.87 9.91
CA GLY A 394 8.35 4.73 10.76
C GLY A 394 7.13 5.00 11.65
N GLY A 395 6.32 6.00 11.30
CA GLY A 395 5.08 6.36 11.97
C GLY A 395 3.85 5.69 11.36
N ASP A 396 4.01 5.12 10.16
CA ASP A 396 3.06 4.29 9.43
C ASP A 396 3.75 2.96 9.07
N SER A 397 4.35 2.27 10.06
CA SER A 397 4.51 0.83 9.91
C SER A 397 3.09 0.28 9.74
N LEU A 398 2.71 -0.04 8.50
CA LEU A 398 1.56 -0.88 8.22
C LEU A 398 1.91 -2.25 8.79
N GLU A 399 1.85 -2.39 10.12
CA GLU A 399 1.97 -3.68 10.76
C GLU A 399 0.71 -4.43 10.36
N SER A 400 0.87 -5.52 9.61
CA SER A 400 -0.27 -6.42 9.40
C SER A 400 -0.87 -6.76 10.77
N PRO A 401 -2.20 -6.87 10.87
CA PRO A 401 -2.81 -7.36 12.10
C PRO A 401 -2.18 -8.69 12.47
N VAL A 402 -2.06 -9.00 13.75
CA VAL A 402 -1.63 -10.33 14.21
C VAL A 402 -2.88 -11.12 14.53
N ALA A 403 -3.19 -12.11 13.70
CA ALA A 403 -4.36 -12.95 13.90
C ALA A 403 -4.16 -13.85 15.13
N GLY A 404 -5.16 -13.88 16.01
CA GLY A 404 -5.09 -14.69 17.22
C GLY A 404 -6.49 -15.03 17.70
N PHE A 405 -6.67 -16.26 18.19
CA PHE A 405 -7.93 -16.62 18.85
C PHE A 405 -7.76 -17.73 19.88
N SER A 406 -8.74 -17.83 20.78
CA SER A 406 -8.90 -18.95 21.70
C SER A 406 -10.29 -19.56 21.52
N TYR A 407 -10.51 -20.75 22.09
CA TYR A 407 -11.80 -21.40 22.05
C TYR A 407 -12.11 -22.16 23.34
N SER A 408 -13.39 -22.32 23.63
CA SER A 408 -13.91 -23.19 24.69
C SER A 408 -14.97 -24.12 24.11
N LYS A 409 -14.97 -25.38 24.53
CA LYS A 409 -15.87 -26.43 24.04
C LYS A 409 -16.90 -26.79 25.10
N ASP A 410 -18.15 -26.95 24.67
CA ASP A 410 -19.26 -27.53 25.43
C ASP A 410 -19.98 -28.56 24.53
N GLY A 411 -19.70 -29.84 24.76
CA GLY A 411 -20.15 -30.92 23.87
C GLY A 411 -19.66 -30.72 22.43
N SER A 412 -20.57 -30.68 21.47
CA SER A 412 -20.27 -30.40 20.06
C SER A 412 -20.25 -28.90 19.71
N THR A 413 -20.54 -28.02 20.65
CA THR A 413 -20.55 -26.57 20.44
C THR A 413 -19.24 -25.94 20.91
N VAL A 414 -18.67 -25.09 20.08
CA VAL A 414 -17.41 -24.38 20.34
C VAL A 414 -17.66 -22.89 20.26
N ALA A 415 -17.31 -22.19 21.34
CA ALA A 415 -17.30 -20.73 21.38
C ALA A 415 -15.88 -20.25 21.10
N PHE A 416 -15.72 -19.45 20.05
CA PHE A 416 -14.45 -18.82 19.68
C PHE A 416 -14.38 -17.42 20.25
N THR A 417 -13.20 -17.02 20.71
CA THR A 417 -12.92 -15.67 21.22
C THR A 417 -11.73 -15.10 20.48
N ASP A 418 -11.96 -13.99 19.80
CA ASP A 418 -10.91 -13.23 19.12
C ASP A 418 -9.87 -12.72 20.12
N GLN A 419 -8.61 -12.80 19.72
CA GLN A 419 -7.45 -12.28 20.43
C GLN A 419 -6.49 -11.58 19.46
N SER A 420 -6.99 -11.21 18.28
CA SER A 420 -6.18 -10.55 17.27
C SER A 420 -5.82 -9.14 17.72
N THR A 421 -4.63 -8.69 17.35
CA THR A 421 -4.12 -7.37 17.70
C THR A 421 -3.72 -6.62 16.45
N ASP A 422 -3.84 -5.30 16.49
CA ASP A 422 -3.49 -4.42 15.39
C ASP A 422 -3.18 -3.02 15.95
N ASP A 423 -2.34 -2.25 15.28
CA ASP A 423 -1.94 -0.91 15.69
C ASP A 423 -3.02 0.14 15.40
N LYS A 424 -3.83 -0.06 14.35
CA LYS A 424 -4.87 0.87 13.87
C LYS A 424 -6.30 0.35 14.02
N GLY A 425 -6.46 -0.94 14.26
CA GLY A 425 -7.72 -1.65 14.47
C GLY A 425 -8.16 -2.49 13.27
N ILE A 426 -8.73 -3.65 13.59
CA ILE A 426 -9.25 -4.62 12.63
C ILE A 426 -10.65 -4.21 12.17
N VAL A 427 -10.91 -4.24 10.85
CA VAL A 427 -12.21 -3.85 10.26
C VAL A 427 -12.99 -5.03 9.66
N ASP A 428 -12.34 -6.17 9.37
CA ASP A 428 -12.99 -7.37 8.84
C ASP A 428 -12.50 -8.65 9.52
N TYR A 429 -13.43 -9.60 9.67
CA TYR A 429 -13.21 -10.91 10.29
C TYR A 429 -13.81 -12.00 9.41
N ARG A 430 -13.06 -13.05 9.14
CA ARG A 430 -13.55 -14.22 8.41
C ARG A 430 -13.10 -15.53 9.05
N TRP A 431 -14.07 -16.32 9.46
CA TRP A 431 -13.88 -17.64 10.05
C TRP A 431 -14.20 -18.74 9.04
N SER A 432 -13.40 -19.79 9.05
CA SER A 432 -13.70 -21.09 8.42
C SER A 432 -13.55 -22.17 9.49
N PHE A 433 -14.62 -22.91 9.78
CA PHE A 433 -14.63 -23.87 10.89
C PHE A 433 -14.08 -25.25 10.53
N GLY A 434 -13.70 -25.47 9.27
CA GLY A 434 -13.11 -26.73 8.80
C GLY A 434 -14.12 -27.81 8.39
N ASP A 435 -15.42 -27.53 8.50
CA ASP A 435 -16.53 -28.42 8.13
C ASP A 435 -17.36 -27.89 6.94
N GLY A 436 -16.86 -26.83 6.28
CA GLY A 436 -17.56 -26.14 5.18
C GLY A 436 -18.37 -24.92 5.61
N ASN A 437 -18.54 -24.67 6.91
CA ASN A 437 -19.23 -23.48 7.41
C ASN A 437 -18.27 -22.30 7.67
N GLU A 438 -18.77 -21.08 7.51
CA GLU A 438 -18.04 -19.82 7.70
C GLU A 438 -18.81 -18.83 8.60
N SER A 439 -18.13 -17.80 9.12
CA SER A 439 -18.73 -16.70 9.87
C SER A 439 -17.93 -15.40 9.72
N THR A 440 -18.60 -14.26 9.82
CA THR A 440 -17.97 -12.92 9.85
C THR A 440 -18.08 -12.21 11.20
N MET A 441 -18.69 -12.85 12.20
CA MET A 441 -18.72 -12.30 13.56
C MET A 441 -17.32 -12.30 14.19
N THR A 442 -17.01 -11.28 14.99
CA THR A 442 -15.73 -11.17 15.72
C THR A 442 -15.48 -12.39 16.63
N SER A 443 -16.51 -12.89 17.34
CA SER A 443 -16.39 -14.05 18.23
C SER A 443 -17.61 -14.97 18.09
N PRO A 444 -17.60 -15.90 17.12
CA PRO A 444 -18.73 -16.76 16.81
C PRO A 444 -18.86 -17.96 17.76
N ARG A 445 -20.05 -18.55 17.79
CA ARG A 445 -20.28 -19.91 18.30
C ARG A 445 -20.63 -20.81 17.13
N HIS A 446 -20.03 -22.00 17.08
CA HIS A 446 -20.28 -22.99 16.04
C HIS A 446 -20.56 -24.36 16.65
N THR A 447 -21.50 -25.11 16.07
CA THR A 447 -21.86 -26.45 16.52
C THR A 447 -21.54 -27.45 15.41
N TYR A 448 -20.67 -28.41 15.71
CA TYR A 448 -20.25 -29.44 14.77
C TYR A 448 -21.24 -30.62 14.77
N SER A 449 -21.65 -31.06 13.57
CA SER A 449 -22.59 -32.16 13.38
C SER A 449 -21.97 -33.54 13.59
N SER A 450 -20.66 -33.68 13.40
CA SER A 450 -19.94 -34.95 13.50
C SER A 450 -18.78 -34.86 14.48
N ALA A 451 -18.40 -36.02 15.04
CA ALA A 451 -17.11 -36.13 15.71
C ALA A 451 -15.99 -36.02 14.68
N GLY A 452 -14.90 -35.38 15.05
CA GLY A 452 -13.78 -35.15 14.14
C GLY A 452 -12.76 -34.17 14.70
N THR A 453 -11.66 -33.99 13.97
CA THR A 453 -10.73 -32.89 14.21
C THR A 453 -10.86 -31.92 13.04
N TYR A 454 -11.14 -30.67 13.37
CA TYR A 454 -11.44 -29.62 12.41
C TYR A 454 -10.38 -28.52 12.46
N SER A 455 -9.87 -28.15 11.29
CA SER A 455 -8.89 -27.07 11.14
C SER A 455 -9.62 -25.74 11.08
N VAL A 456 -9.71 -25.04 12.22
CA VAL A 456 -10.40 -23.75 12.33
C VAL A 456 -9.43 -22.63 12.00
N ARG A 457 -9.87 -21.73 11.11
CA ARG A 457 -9.09 -20.60 10.62
C ARG A 457 -9.82 -19.29 10.89
N LEU A 458 -9.09 -18.30 11.41
CA LEU A 458 -9.50 -16.90 11.45
C LEU A 458 -8.57 -16.10 10.52
N THR A 459 -9.16 -15.32 9.63
CA THR A 459 -8.49 -14.28 8.84
C THR A 459 -9.02 -12.92 9.30
N VAL A 460 -8.12 -11.99 9.59
CA VAL A 460 -8.46 -10.60 9.96
C VAL A 460 -7.88 -9.64 8.94
N THR A 461 -8.56 -8.51 8.73
CA THR A 461 -8.09 -7.45 7.83
C THR A 461 -8.27 -6.09 8.49
N ASP A 462 -7.26 -5.23 8.38
CA ASP A 462 -7.27 -3.87 8.93
C ASP A 462 -7.88 -2.86 7.94
N ALA A 463 -7.98 -1.60 8.38
CA ALA A 463 -8.52 -0.50 7.58
C ALA A 463 -7.67 -0.15 6.34
N ASP A 464 -6.38 -0.53 6.35
CA ASP A 464 -5.42 -0.27 5.29
C ASP A 464 -5.37 -1.42 4.26
N GLY A 465 -6.12 -2.51 4.50
CA GLY A 465 -6.28 -3.66 3.62
C GLY A 465 -5.23 -4.75 3.80
N LEU A 466 -4.41 -4.69 4.86
CA LEU A 466 -3.50 -5.78 5.22
C LEU A 466 -4.22 -6.86 6.01
N SER A 467 -3.73 -8.10 5.90
CA SER A 467 -4.36 -9.26 6.51
C SER A 467 -3.36 -10.25 7.08
N ASP A 468 -3.78 -10.95 8.13
CA ASP A 468 -3.09 -12.11 8.69
C ASP A 468 -4.09 -13.22 9.04
N MET A 469 -3.57 -14.41 9.36
CA MET A 469 -4.36 -15.60 9.57
C MET A 469 -3.81 -16.50 10.67
N ALA A 470 -4.70 -16.91 11.58
CA ALA A 470 -4.44 -17.92 12.60
C ALA A 470 -5.19 -19.21 12.29
N THR A 471 -4.57 -20.36 12.55
CA THR A 471 -5.22 -21.68 12.41
C THR A 471 -5.01 -22.50 13.69
N LYS A 472 -6.05 -23.18 14.18
CA LYS A 472 -5.99 -24.14 15.29
C LYS A 472 -6.85 -25.36 15.01
N GLU A 473 -6.37 -26.52 15.43
CA GLU A 473 -7.15 -27.75 15.40
C GLU A 473 -8.12 -27.82 16.59
N VAL A 474 -9.37 -28.16 16.30
CA VAL A 474 -10.45 -28.33 17.28
C VAL A 474 -10.98 -29.76 17.18
N THR A 475 -10.80 -30.55 18.24
CA THR A 475 -11.28 -31.94 18.28
C THR A 475 -12.65 -32.03 18.95
N ILE A 476 -13.64 -32.43 18.16
CA ILE A 476 -14.98 -32.76 18.61
C ILE A 476 -15.06 -34.27 18.81
N SER A 477 -14.91 -34.70 20.06
CA SER A 477 -15.34 -36.03 20.47
C SER A 477 -16.86 -36.05 20.58
N GLN A 478 -17.51 -37.05 19.99
CA GLN A 478 -18.84 -37.45 20.47
C GLN A 478 -18.64 -38.11 21.82
N THR A 479 -19.23 -37.54 22.86
CA THR A 479 -19.47 -38.27 24.09
C THR A 479 -20.56 -39.27 23.74
N CYS A 480 -20.19 -40.52 23.47
CA CYS A 480 -21.16 -41.59 23.45
C CYS A 480 -21.79 -41.60 24.84
N LEU A 481 -23.03 -41.14 24.98
CA LEU A 481 -23.79 -41.24 26.22
C LEU A 481 -24.24 -42.70 26.38
N LEU A 482 -23.29 -43.63 26.41
CA LEU A 482 -23.51 -44.97 26.90
C LEU A 482 -23.02 -45.04 28.36
N SER A 483 -24.01 -45.26 29.24
CA SER A 483 -23.87 -46.16 30.39
C SER A 483 -23.44 -45.68 31.78
N GLU A 484 -23.53 -44.39 32.15
CA GLU A 484 -23.19 -43.98 33.54
C GLU A 484 -24.34 -43.83 34.56
N SER A 485 -25.59 -44.27 34.32
CA SER A 485 -26.65 -44.07 35.33
C SER A 485 -27.60 -45.21 35.64
N ALA A 486 -27.34 -46.45 35.21
CA ALA A 486 -28.06 -47.59 35.80
C ALA A 486 -27.52 -47.85 37.21
N PRO A 487 -28.30 -47.60 38.29
CA PRO A 487 -27.83 -47.87 39.64
C PRO A 487 -27.58 -49.38 39.85
N GLU A 488 -26.70 -49.72 40.79
CA GLU A 488 -26.57 -51.10 41.25
C GLU A 488 -27.93 -51.62 41.73
N TRP A 489 -28.28 -52.83 41.32
CA TRP A 489 -29.51 -53.47 41.72
C TRP A 489 -29.54 -53.67 43.23
N SER A 490 -30.68 -53.36 43.84
CA SER A 490 -30.92 -53.45 45.27
C SER A 490 -32.13 -54.33 45.55
N GLU A 491 -31.99 -55.24 46.51
CA GLU A 491 -33.05 -56.15 46.93
C GLU A 491 -34.26 -55.44 47.55
N THR A 492 -34.10 -54.19 47.98
CA THR A 492 -35.16 -53.40 48.65
C THR A 492 -35.85 -52.39 47.73
N THR A 493 -35.38 -52.25 46.49
CA THR A 493 -35.90 -51.24 45.55
C THR A 493 -36.97 -51.86 44.65
N SER A 494 -38.07 -51.13 44.47
CA SER A 494 -39.12 -51.49 43.51
C SER A 494 -38.76 -50.97 42.13
N TYR A 495 -38.75 -51.87 41.15
CA TYR A 495 -38.43 -51.58 39.76
C TYR A 495 -39.68 -51.74 38.88
N SER A 496 -39.92 -50.75 38.04
CA SER A 496 -40.99 -50.73 37.05
C SER A 496 -40.47 -51.22 35.70
N MET A 497 -41.38 -51.63 34.82
CA MET A 497 -41.02 -52.10 33.48
C MET A 497 -40.29 -50.99 32.70
N GLY A 498 -39.11 -51.30 32.16
CA GLY A 498 -38.20 -50.38 31.50
C GLY A 498 -37.03 -49.89 32.37
N ASP A 499 -37.07 -50.07 33.70
CA ASP A 499 -35.98 -49.66 34.58
C ASP A 499 -34.71 -50.48 34.32
N ARG A 500 -33.54 -49.82 34.37
CA ARG A 500 -32.24 -50.44 34.14
C ARG A 500 -31.38 -50.46 35.39
N VAL A 501 -30.72 -51.58 35.65
CA VAL A 501 -29.85 -51.79 36.80
C VAL A 501 -28.56 -52.49 36.41
N ARG A 502 -27.50 -52.26 37.18
CA ARG A 502 -26.27 -53.07 37.15
C ARG A 502 -26.37 -54.22 38.15
N TYR A 503 -25.96 -55.41 37.73
CA TYR A 503 -25.80 -56.55 38.63
C TYR A 503 -24.73 -57.48 38.09
N ASN A 504 -23.67 -57.72 38.88
CA ASN A 504 -22.59 -58.66 38.60
C ASN A 504 -21.90 -58.43 37.23
N GLY A 505 -21.60 -57.17 36.90
CA GLY A 505 -20.90 -56.81 35.67
C GLY A 505 -21.76 -56.83 34.40
N SER A 506 -23.09 -56.94 34.50
CA SER A 506 -24.01 -56.84 33.36
C SER A 506 -25.12 -55.83 33.63
N ILE A 507 -25.70 -55.27 32.56
CA ILE A 507 -26.88 -54.40 32.63
C ILE A 507 -28.13 -55.20 32.32
N TYR A 508 -29.15 -55.02 33.17
CA TYR A 508 -30.46 -55.67 33.02
C TYR A 508 -31.56 -54.61 32.93
N GLU A 509 -32.54 -54.86 32.06
CA GLU A 509 -33.75 -54.05 31.92
C GLU A 509 -34.95 -54.83 32.47
N ALA A 510 -35.75 -54.21 33.33
CA ALA A 510 -36.95 -54.80 33.90
C ALA A 510 -38.03 -54.97 32.81
N ILE A 511 -38.39 -56.21 32.51
CA ILE A 511 -39.49 -56.54 31.58
C ILE A 511 -40.78 -56.89 32.34
N TRP A 512 -40.73 -56.84 33.68
CA TRP A 512 -41.87 -56.98 34.57
C TRP A 512 -41.61 -56.19 35.86
N TRP A 513 -42.66 -55.64 36.47
CA TRP A 513 -42.54 -54.97 37.77
C TRP A 513 -42.08 -55.96 38.85
N SER A 514 -41.14 -55.56 39.72
CA SER A 514 -40.71 -56.39 40.86
C SER A 514 -40.08 -55.60 42.00
N THR A 515 -39.91 -56.23 43.16
CA THR A 515 -39.07 -55.76 44.27
C THR A 515 -38.33 -56.98 44.83
N GLY A 516 -37.00 -56.93 44.89
CA GLY A 516 -36.19 -58.05 45.38
C GLY A 516 -35.97 -59.23 44.41
N ALA A 517 -36.46 -59.17 43.16
CA ALA A 517 -36.15 -60.18 42.15
C ALA A 517 -34.75 -59.95 41.56
N ARG A 518 -33.83 -60.89 41.78
CA ARG A 518 -32.44 -60.81 41.34
C ARG A 518 -32.28 -60.92 39.80
N PRO A 519 -31.52 -60.03 39.14
CA PRO A 519 -31.50 -59.97 37.67
C PRO A 519 -30.95 -61.19 36.93
N ASP A 520 -30.03 -61.94 37.54
CA ASP A 520 -29.41 -63.15 36.97
C ASP A 520 -30.24 -64.43 37.14
N ILE A 521 -31.19 -64.45 38.11
CA ILE A 521 -32.05 -65.62 38.37
C ILE A 521 -33.39 -65.49 37.63
N TYR A 522 -34.03 -64.33 37.74
CA TYR A 522 -35.43 -64.16 37.34
C TYR A 522 -35.52 -63.55 35.93
N THR A 523 -35.17 -64.36 34.93
CA THR A 523 -35.15 -63.97 33.51
C THR A 523 -36.52 -63.66 32.91
N ASN A 524 -37.60 -63.99 33.62
CA ASN A 524 -38.97 -63.58 33.30
C ASN A 524 -39.32 -62.18 33.84
N VAL A 525 -38.48 -61.61 34.69
CA VAL A 525 -38.59 -60.25 35.25
C VAL A 525 -37.54 -59.32 34.64
N TRP A 526 -36.37 -59.84 34.31
CA TRP A 526 -35.23 -59.08 33.80
C TRP A 526 -34.74 -59.61 32.46
N LYS A 527 -34.43 -58.70 31.54
CA LYS A 527 -33.75 -58.98 30.28
C LYS A 527 -32.33 -58.44 30.37
N LYS A 528 -31.32 -59.29 30.18
CA LYS A 528 -29.93 -58.84 30.05
C LYS A 528 -29.80 -58.03 28.76
N VAL A 529 -29.29 -56.80 28.86
CA VAL A 529 -29.18 -55.85 27.74
C VAL A 529 -27.75 -55.41 27.44
N GLY A 530 -26.78 -55.77 28.30
CA GLY A 530 -25.35 -55.52 28.03
C GLY A 530 -24.41 -56.14 29.06
N ASP A 531 -23.13 -56.16 28.73
CA ASP A 531 -22.01 -56.46 29.65
C ASP A 531 -21.29 -55.16 29.99
N GLY A 532 -20.89 -55.00 31.24
CA GLY A 532 -20.47 -53.74 31.87
C GLY A 532 -18.96 -53.55 31.97
N ASP A 533 -18.17 -54.30 31.20
CA ASP A 533 -16.72 -54.13 31.09
C ASP A 533 -16.38 -53.50 29.73
N ASP A 534 -15.86 -52.27 29.78
CA ASP A 534 -15.26 -51.53 28.67
C ASP A 534 -13.89 -52.13 28.33
N ASP A 535 -13.80 -52.95 27.28
CA ASP A 535 -12.65 -53.05 26.35
C ASP A 535 -12.95 -54.14 25.31
N ASP A 536 -13.47 -53.77 24.13
CA ASP A 536 -13.04 -54.28 22.81
C ASP A 536 -13.95 -53.72 21.70
N ASP A 537 -13.31 -53.25 20.65
CA ASP A 537 -13.87 -52.74 19.40
C ASP A 537 -14.65 -53.84 18.67
N THR A 538 -15.95 -54.00 18.97
CA THR A 538 -16.93 -54.46 17.96
C THR A 538 -18.37 -54.05 18.31
N GLY A 539 -18.85 -53.00 17.64
CA GLY A 539 -20.25 -52.93 17.21
C GLY A 539 -21.13 -51.91 17.93
N CYS A 540 -20.83 -50.62 17.77
CA CYS A 540 -21.89 -49.62 17.69
C CYS A 540 -22.82 -50.04 16.55
N LYS A 541 -24.00 -50.58 16.89
CA LYS A 541 -25.02 -50.81 15.87
C LYS A 541 -25.49 -49.44 15.39
N ASN A 542 -25.39 -49.24 14.08
CA ASN A 542 -25.90 -48.05 13.40
C ASN A 542 -27.30 -47.69 13.90
N GLU A 543 -27.49 -46.48 14.40
CA GLU A 543 -28.79 -45.96 14.81
C GLU A 543 -29.43 -45.17 13.66
N PRO A 544 -30.77 -45.05 13.58
CA PRO A 544 -31.36 -44.17 12.58
C PRO A 544 -30.95 -42.71 12.82
N PRO A 545 -30.81 -41.91 11.76
CA PRO A 545 -30.46 -40.50 11.89
C PRO A 545 -31.46 -39.76 12.77
N GLN A 546 -31.05 -38.68 13.41
CA GLN A 546 -31.96 -37.76 14.10
C GLN A 546 -32.26 -36.59 13.17
N SER A 547 -33.48 -36.55 12.64
CA SER A 547 -33.96 -35.45 11.80
C SER A 547 -34.13 -34.17 12.63
N ARG A 548 -33.50 -33.08 12.20
CA ARG A 548 -33.63 -31.76 12.82
C ARG A 548 -33.41 -30.67 11.78
N PHE A 549 -34.16 -29.59 11.89
CA PHE A 549 -33.94 -28.40 11.07
C PHE A 549 -34.34 -27.13 11.79
N SER A 550 -33.95 -26.00 11.20
CA SER A 550 -34.44 -24.67 11.53
C SER A 550 -34.75 -23.91 10.25
N PHE A 551 -35.41 -22.77 10.35
CA PHE A 551 -35.80 -21.97 9.20
C PHE A 551 -35.84 -20.47 9.52
N ASP A 552 -35.57 -19.66 8.50
CA ASP A 552 -35.74 -18.21 8.53
C ASP A 552 -36.82 -17.80 7.53
N VAL A 553 -37.80 -17.02 8.01
CA VAL A 553 -38.92 -16.52 7.22
C VAL A 553 -38.66 -15.07 6.81
N ASN A 554 -38.66 -14.80 5.51
CA ASN A 554 -38.68 -13.46 4.94
C ASN A 554 -39.87 -13.35 3.99
N ASP A 555 -40.99 -12.85 4.53
CA ASP A 555 -42.28 -12.76 3.84
C ASP A 555 -42.75 -14.14 3.33
N LEU A 556 -42.96 -14.32 2.02
CA LEU A 556 -43.34 -15.61 1.43
C LEU A 556 -42.14 -16.53 1.15
N LYS A 557 -40.90 -16.09 1.36
CA LYS A 557 -39.69 -16.91 1.15
C LYS A 557 -39.16 -17.45 2.48
N VAL A 558 -38.89 -18.74 2.51
CA VAL A 558 -38.34 -19.44 3.68
C VAL A 558 -37.03 -20.12 3.30
N THR A 559 -35.99 -19.88 4.08
CA THR A 559 -34.68 -20.55 3.94
C THR A 559 -34.56 -21.59 5.05
N PHE A 560 -34.22 -22.82 4.70
CA PHE A 560 -34.11 -23.94 5.64
C PHE A 560 -32.65 -24.31 5.90
N SER A 561 -32.34 -24.59 7.15
CA SER A 561 -31.03 -25.09 7.58
C SER A 561 -31.20 -26.49 8.16
N ASN A 562 -30.59 -27.48 7.53
CA ASN A 562 -30.53 -28.85 8.06
C ASN A 562 -29.61 -28.91 9.27
N GLN A 563 -30.08 -29.53 10.35
CA GLN A 563 -29.35 -29.74 11.60
C GLN A 563 -29.35 -31.23 12.00
N SER A 564 -29.69 -32.11 11.05
CA SER A 564 -29.81 -33.53 11.31
C SER A 564 -28.43 -34.14 11.61
N SER A 565 -28.41 -35.15 12.48
CA SER A 565 -27.19 -35.83 12.91
C SER A 565 -27.38 -37.33 12.84
N ASP A 566 -26.29 -38.06 12.64
CA ASP A 566 -26.28 -39.52 12.56
C ASP A 566 -24.95 -40.06 13.07
N ASP A 567 -24.90 -41.30 13.58
CA ASP A 567 -23.67 -41.92 14.07
C ASP A 567 -22.71 -42.34 12.93
N LYS A 568 -23.24 -42.56 11.72
CA LYS A 568 -22.43 -42.89 10.52
C LYS A 568 -22.56 -41.89 9.38
N GLY A 569 -23.48 -40.95 9.46
CA GLY A 569 -23.65 -39.84 8.53
C GLY A 569 -24.94 -39.94 7.71
N VAL A 570 -25.54 -38.79 7.46
CA VAL A 570 -26.73 -38.66 6.61
C VAL A 570 -26.31 -38.59 5.14
N VAL A 571 -26.89 -39.44 4.29
CA VAL A 571 -26.56 -39.47 2.85
C VAL A 571 -27.69 -39.03 1.93
N SER A 572 -28.91 -38.88 2.44
CA SER A 572 -30.00 -38.30 1.64
C SER A 572 -30.95 -37.43 2.46
N HIS A 573 -31.48 -36.41 1.79
CA HIS A 573 -32.40 -35.42 2.32
C HIS A 573 -33.64 -35.37 1.43
N LEU A 574 -34.82 -35.35 2.03
CA LEU A 574 -36.08 -35.13 1.34
C LEU A 574 -36.94 -34.16 2.14
N TRP A 575 -37.14 -32.97 1.58
CA TRP A 575 -37.99 -31.93 2.11
C TRP A 575 -39.34 -31.94 1.42
N THR A 576 -40.43 -31.76 2.18
CA THR A 576 -41.75 -31.39 1.65
C THR A 576 -42.23 -30.13 2.34
N PHE A 577 -42.71 -29.15 1.58
CA PHE A 577 -42.97 -27.80 2.11
C PHE A 577 -44.41 -27.55 2.56
N GLY A 578 -45.29 -28.56 2.44
CA GLY A 578 -46.71 -28.45 2.82
C GLY A 578 -47.63 -27.82 1.76
N ASP A 579 -47.08 -27.34 0.63
CA ASP A 579 -47.84 -26.74 -0.50
C ASP A 579 -47.84 -27.62 -1.76
N GLY A 580 -47.37 -28.88 -1.64
CA GLY A 580 -47.22 -29.84 -2.72
C GLY A 580 -45.85 -29.83 -3.42
N GLN A 581 -44.92 -28.94 -3.02
CA GLN A 581 -43.55 -28.95 -3.52
C GLN A 581 -42.57 -29.65 -2.57
N SER A 582 -41.43 -30.07 -3.12
CA SER A 582 -40.38 -30.80 -2.42
C SER A 582 -38.97 -30.42 -2.90
N SER A 583 -37.95 -30.80 -2.13
CA SER A 583 -36.53 -30.62 -2.50
C SER A 583 -35.68 -31.76 -1.95
N THR A 584 -34.58 -32.07 -2.63
CA THR A 584 -33.54 -33.01 -2.17
C THR A 584 -32.22 -32.32 -1.84
N ALA A 585 -32.17 -30.98 -1.90
CA ALA A 585 -31.01 -30.23 -1.45
C ALA A 585 -30.85 -30.36 0.07
N GLU A 586 -29.61 -30.34 0.56
CA GLU A 586 -29.30 -30.41 1.99
C GLU A 586 -29.90 -29.22 2.75
N ALA A 587 -29.73 -28.00 2.23
CA ALA A 587 -30.30 -26.77 2.80
C ALA A 587 -31.07 -25.96 1.72
N PRO A 588 -32.35 -26.25 1.47
CA PRO A 588 -33.12 -25.58 0.42
C PRO A 588 -33.67 -24.22 0.85
N SER A 589 -34.03 -23.39 -0.14
CA SER A 589 -34.96 -22.26 0.05
C SER A 589 -36.23 -22.48 -0.76
N HIS A 590 -37.39 -22.12 -0.21
CA HIS A 590 -38.70 -22.25 -0.87
C HIS A 590 -39.47 -20.93 -0.83
N THR A 591 -40.31 -20.68 -1.83
CA THR A 591 -41.18 -19.48 -1.89
C THR A 591 -42.63 -19.89 -2.07
N TYR A 592 -43.46 -19.57 -1.07
CA TYR A 592 -44.87 -19.91 -1.01
C TYR A 592 -45.71 -18.95 -1.86
N ARG A 593 -46.83 -19.45 -2.42
CA ARG A 593 -47.71 -18.61 -3.25
C ARG A 593 -48.66 -17.73 -2.44
N ASN A 594 -49.01 -18.13 -1.22
CA ASN A 594 -49.99 -17.46 -0.36
C ASN A 594 -49.50 -17.47 1.10
N TYR A 595 -50.02 -16.57 1.93
CA TYR A 595 -49.89 -16.64 3.39
C TYR A 595 -50.76 -17.77 3.95
N GLY A 596 -50.34 -18.35 5.08
CA GLY A 596 -51.01 -19.50 5.68
C GLY A 596 -50.09 -20.31 6.59
N GLU A 597 -50.65 -21.36 7.18
CA GLU A 597 -49.88 -22.36 7.92
C GLU A 597 -49.51 -23.52 6.99
N TYR A 598 -48.24 -23.91 7.01
CA TYR A 598 -47.67 -24.97 6.19
C TYR A 598 -46.91 -25.96 7.06
N THR A 599 -47.17 -27.25 6.90
CA THR A 599 -46.39 -28.30 7.58
C THR A 599 -45.19 -28.68 6.71
N VAL A 600 -44.00 -28.29 7.14
CA VAL A 600 -42.73 -28.65 6.49
C VAL A 600 -42.23 -29.95 7.10
N THR A 601 -41.83 -30.89 6.25
CA THR A 601 -41.29 -32.19 6.69
C THR A 601 -39.91 -32.42 6.10
N LEU A 602 -38.94 -32.76 6.95
CA LEU A 602 -37.61 -33.24 6.56
C LEU A 602 -37.50 -34.72 6.87
N LYS A 603 -37.21 -35.53 5.85
CA LYS A 603 -36.75 -36.91 6.00
C LYS A 603 -35.26 -37.02 5.67
N VAL A 604 -34.49 -37.61 6.58
CA VAL A 604 -33.08 -37.93 6.39
C VAL A 604 -32.85 -39.42 6.44
N THR A 605 -31.91 -39.92 5.62
CA THR A 605 -31.55 -41.36 5.55
C THR A 605 -30.03 -41.51 5.54
N ASP A 606 -29.52 -42.53 6.22
CA ASP A 606 -28.09 -42.93 6.26
C ASP A 606 -27.71 -43.93 5.14
N GLU A 607 -26.44 -44.37 5.12
CA GLU A 607 -25.90 -45.31 4.10
C GLU A 607 -26.55 -46.70 4.18
N GLU A 608 -26.96 -47.13 5.37
CA GLU A 608 -27.61 -48.41 5.63
C GLU A 608 -29.14 -48.40 5.40
N GLY A 609 -29.70 -47.24 5.04
CA GLY A 609 -31.10 -47.07 4.68
C GLY A 609 -32.05 -46.84 5.86
N LEU A 610 -31.54 -46.61 7.07
CA LEU A 610 -32.35 -46.16 8.20
C LEU A 610 -32.69 -44.69 8.02
N SER A 611 -33.90 -44.30 8.44
CA SER A 611 -34.37 -42.92 8.26
C SER A 611 -35.15 -42.41 9.44
N SER A 612 -35.12 -41.09 9.59
CA SER A 612 -35.93 -40.34 10.55
C SER A 612 -36.62 -39.18 9.85
N THR A 613 -37.74 -38.74 10.42
CA THR A 613 -38.59 -37.71 9.83
C THR A 613 -39.08 -36.77 10.92
N LEU A 614 -38.92 -35.47 10.67
CA LEU A 614 -39.41 -34.40 11.53
C LEU A 614 -40.35 -33.52 10.71
N SER A 615 -41.50 -33.17 11.30
CA SER A 615 -42.46 -32.24 10.73
C SER A 615 -42.67 -31.06 11.68
N GLU A 616 -42.58 -29.84 11.16
CA GLU A 616 -42.90 -28.60 11.90
C GLU A 616 -43.90 -27.75 11.12
N SER A 617 -44.79 -27.07 11.85
CA SER A 617 -45.70 -26.08 11.28
C SER A 617 -45.02 -24.72 11.22
N ILE A 618 -44.98 -24.11 10.03
CA ILE A 618 -44.57 -22.74 9.82
C ILE A 618 -45.79 -21.88 9.52
N VAL A 619 -45.86 -20.67 10.08
CA VAL A 619 -46.97 -19.73 9.85
C VAL A 619 -46.43 -18.50 9.13
N LEU A 620 -46.84 -18.34 7.87
CA LEU A 620 -46.52 -17.16 7.06
C LEU A 620 -47.63 -16.13 7.24
N LYS A 621 -47.30 -14.97 7.78
CA LYS A 621 -48.23 -13.87 8.03
C LYS A 621 -47.83 -12.64 7.24
N ASP A 622 -48.81 -11.95 6.68
CA ASP A 622 -48.65 -10.61 6.14
C ASP A 622 -48.41 -9.64 7.31
N SER A 623 -47.16 -9.21 7.49
CA SER A 623 -46.77 -8.25 8.53
C SER A 623 -47.30 -6.83 8.28
N GLY A 624 -47.98 -6.59 7.14
CA GLY A 624 -48.62 -5.34 6.76
C GLY A 624 -50.13 -5.26 7.04
N ASN A 625 -50.77 -6.28 7.62
CA ASN A 625 -52.21 -6.29 7.89
C ASN A 625 -52.56 -5.99 9.37
N PRO A 626 -52.94 -4.74 9.73
CA PRO A 626 -53.25 -4.37 11.12
C PRO A 626 -54.55 -5.00 11.66
N ASP A 627 -55.36 -5.65 10.82
CA ASP A 627 -56.67 -6.17 11.20
C ASP A 627 -56.69 -7.66 11.60
N ASN A 628 -55.54 -8.35 11.54
CA ASN A 628 -55.40 -9.78 11.88
C ASN A 628 -56.39 -10.70 11.13
N CYS A 629 -56.65 -10.40 9.84
CA CYS A 629 -57.54 -11.16 8.97
C CYS A 629 -56.72 -12.00 7.96
N SER A 630 -57.24 -13.14 7.51
CA SER A 630 -56.63 -13.95 6.45
C SER A 630 -56.58 -13.26 5.08
N GLU A 631 -57.40 -12.24 4.89
CA GLU A 631 -57.56 -11.48 3.67
C GLU A 631 -56.71 -10.22 3.70
N PRO A 632 -56.16 -9.78 2.55
CA PRO A 632 -55.25 -8.64 2.49
C PRO A 632 -55.93 -7.34 2.92
N ALA A 633 -55.17 -6.44 3.55
CA ALA A 633 -55.66 -5.11 3.92
C ALA A 633 -56.11 -4.29 2.69
N TRP A 634 -57.18 -3.51 2.86
CA TRP A 634 -57.64 -2.58 1.85
C TRP A 634 -56.64 -1.41 1.70
N LEU A 635 -56.27 -1.11 0.46
CA LEU A 635 -55.37 -0.03 0.09
C LEU A 635 -56.11 0.94 -0.82
N ALA A 636 -56.08 2.23 -0.50
CA ALA A 636 -56.85 3.24 -1.21
C ALA A 636 -56.41 3.44 -2.67
N ASP A 637 -55.14 3.21 -2.97
CA ASP A 637 -54.55 3.39 -4.28
C ASP A 637 -54.63 2.13 -5.18
N LYS A 638 -54.99 0.97 -4.61
CA LYS A 638 -55.14 -0.30 -5.32
C LYS A 638 -56.49 -0.42 -6.02
N VAL A 639 -56.48 -1.02 -7.21
CA VAL A 639 -57.68 -1.38 -7.98
C VAL A 639 -58.12 -2.78 -7.57
N TYR A 640 -59.42 -2.94 -7.30
CA TYR A 640 -60.05 -4.22 -6.96
C TYR A 640 -61.09 -4.60 -8.01
N LEU A 641 -61.12 -5.87 -8.38
CA LEU A 641 -62.07 -6.45 -9.32
C LEU A 641 -63.27 -7.06 -8.58
N SER A 642 -64.35 -7.30 -9.32
CA SER A 642 -65.54 -7.98 -8.78
C SER A 642 -65.16 -9.31 -8.15
N GLY A 643 -65.47 -9.48 -6.87
CA GLY A 643 -65.21 -10.71 -6.12
C GLY A 643 -64.00 -10.68 -5.20
N ASP A 644 -63.10 -9.70 -5.34
CA ASP A 644 -61.94 -9.54 -4.45
C ASP A 644 -62.39 -9.30 -3.01
N ILE A 645 -61.69 -9.93 -2.05
CA ILE A 645 -61.99 -9.80 -0.62
C ILE A 645 -60.80 -9.12 0.07
N VAL A 646 -61.10 -8.14 0.91
CA VAL A 646 -60.11 -7.38 1.70
C VAL A 646 -60.55 -7.25 3.16
N SER A 647 -59.59 -6.99 4.05
CA SER A 647 -59.83 -6.53 5.41
C SER A 647 -59.74 -5.01 5.51
N HIS A 648 -60.64 -4.40 6.29
CA HIS A 648 -60.53 -3.00 6.68
C HIS A 648 -61.26 -2.78 8.01
N GLN A 649 -60.56 -2.25 9.03
CA GLN A 649 -61.13 -1.96 10.36
C GLN A 649 -61.77 -3.20 11.03
N GLY A 650 -61.04 -4.32 11.03
CA GLY A 650 -61.46 -5.58 11.66
C GLY A 650 -62.65 -6.30 11.00
N LYS A 651 -63.03 -5.91 9.78
CA LYS A 651 -64.12 -6.52 9.00
C LYS A 651 -63.67 -6.89 7.59
N ARG A 652 -64.33 -7.91 7.04
CA ARG A 652 -64.11 -8.42 5.68
C ARG A 652 -65.10 -7.76 4.72
N TYR A 653 -64.62 -7.37 3.54
CA TYR A 653 -65.45 -6.78 2.49
C TYR A 653 -65.17 -7.44 1.14
N LYS A 654 -66.21 -7.68 0.35
CA LYS A 654 -66.13 -8.18 -1.02
C LYS A 654 -66.44 -7.07 -2.01
N ALA A 655 -65.59 -6.86 -3.00
CA ALA A 655 -65.86 -5.91 -4.08
C ALA A 655 -67.02 -6.42 -4.96
N ARG A 656 -68.05 -5.59 -5.15
CA ARG A 656 -69.22 -5.95 -5.98
C ARG A 656 -68.96 -5.78 -7.48
N TRP A 657 -68.03 -4.90 -7.82
CA TRP A 657 -67.56 -4.60 -9.19
C TRP A 657 -66.21 -3.88 -9.08
N TRP A 658 -65.66 -3.47 -10.23
CA TRP A 658 -64.41 -2.70 -10.30
C TRP A 658 -64.45 -1.46 -9.39
N THR A 659 -63.52 -1.33 -8.44
CA THR A 659 -63.47 -0.22 -7.49
C THR A 659 -62.03 0.17 -7.12
N ARG A 660 -61.79 1.47 -6.90
CA ARG A 660 -60.50 2.05 -6.47
C ARG A 660 -60.77 3.24 -5.56
N GLY A 661 -60.05 3.35 -4.44
CA GLY A 661 -60.10 4.52 -3.54
C GLY A 661 -61.41 4.74 -2.78
N LYS A 662 -62.40 3.86 -2.92
CA LYS A 662 -63.64 3.90 -2.13
C LYS A 662 -63.44 3.08 -0.86
N ASP A 663 -63.49 3.74 0.31
CA ASP A 663 -63.36 3.09 1.62
C ASP A 663 -64.50 2.06 1.84
N PRO A 664 -64.17 0.77 2.07
CA PRO A 664 -65.16 -0.29 2.30
C PRO A 664 -66.07 -0.04 3.51
N ALA A 665 -65.58 0.57 4.59
CA ALA A 665 -66.32 0.78 5.83
C ALA A 665 -67.42 1.86 5.69
N THR A 666 -67.31 2.74 4.71
CA THR A 666 -68.30 3.78 4.41
C THR A 666 -69.22 3.44 3.24
N SER A 667 -69.02 2.27 2.64
CA SER A 667 -69.78 1.79 1.50
C SER A 667 -71.20 1.39 1.95
N GLY A 668 -72.20 2.20 1.61
CA GLY A 668 -73.60 1.92 1.94
C GLY A 668 -74.14 0.66 1.23
N GLN A 669 -75.41 0.30 1.46
CA GLN A 669 -76.02 -0.93 0.92
C GLN A 669 -75.96 -1.09 -0.62
N TRP A 670 -75.75 0.01 -1.36
CA TRP A 670 -75.61 0.06 -2.82
C TRP A 670 -74.20 0.44 -3.29
N GLY A 671 -73.22 0.49 -2.37
CA GLY A 671 -71.84 0.87 -2.66
C GLY A 671 -71.02 -0.27 -3.29
N GLY A 672 -69.80 0.03 -3.71
CA GLY A 672 -68.90 -0.92 -4.39
C GLY A 672 -68.37 -2.07 -3.53
N TRP A 673 -68.74 -2.11 -2.24
CA TRP A 673 -68.28 -3.10 -1.27
C TRP A 673 -69.44 -3.73 -0.54
N GLU A 674 -69.35 -5.03 -0.32
CA GLU A 674 -70.28 -5.85 0.45
C GLU A 674 -69.61 -6.31 1.74
N ALA A 675 -70.16 -5.94 2.90
CA ALA A 675 -69.63 -6.41 4.18
C ALA A 675 -69.91 -7.90 4.38
N LEU A 676 -68.87 -8.69 4.65
CA LEU A 676 -68.95 -10.13 4.88
C LEU A 676 -68.96 -10.52 6.36
N GLY A 677 -68.64 -9.60 7.28
CA GLY A 677 -68.62 -9.84 8.73
C GLY A 677 -67.30 -9.45 9.38
N ALA A 678 -67.16 -9.70 10.69
CA ALA A 678 -65.92 -9.50 11.43
C ALA A 678 -64.86 -10.53 11.04
N CYS A 679 -63.59 -10.19 11.23
CA CYS A 679 -62.50 -11.16 11.05
C CYS A 679 -62.57 -12.24 12.13
N SER A 680 -62.56 -13.51 11.72
CA SER A 680 -62.61 -14.66 12.61
C SER A 680 -61.23 -14.82 13.27
N VAL A 681 -61.13 -14.64 14.58
CA VAL A 681 -59.94 -15.04 15.34
C VAL A 681 -60.10 -16.53 15.64
N ASN A 682 -59.34 -17.38 14.98
CA ASN A 682 -59.02 -18.73 15.44
C ASN A 682 -57.52 -18.93 15.32
#